data_AF-A0A925TAH1-F1
#
_entry.id   AF-A0A925TAH1-F1
#
_cell.length_a   1.000
_cell.length_b   1.000
_cell.length_c   1.000
_cell.angle_alpha   90.00
_cell.angle_beta   90.00
_cell.angle_gamma   90.00
#
_symmetry.space_group_name_H-M   'P 1'
#
loop_
_entity.id
_entity.type
_entity.pdbx_description
1 polymer ?
#
loop_
_entity_poly.entity_id
_entity_poly.type
_entity_poly.pdbx_seq_one_letter_code
_entity_poly.pdbx_strand_id
1 'polypeptide(L)'
;SGYLIYEKAAGNTSITDDDLKSSVNWSGAEVVIRKNRWVIDRNKVTTQQGSTIVYQSETTYPATKNYGYFFQNHPGALDVDGEWYYDERTHKIGLHYERQHLSTPLIEVSQQEILIDLRFQSDLSFNNLCIKGANSSAFELGGTSRITINNCEILHSGTNAINANGNSGLLISDVLINHTNNIAFNGNNCTNTLIRNSRILNTGLLPGMGRGGSGSYTALSVSGRGNVIEYNQIDSTGYVPITFSGDQVVVKNNVINHFGFVKDDGGGIYTWNNAAGAERKTARKITGNIILNGKGAGAGTDHPEDAAVFGIYLDDNSNDVVVADNTIAWCRESGIYVHNANDIKLDRNTVYDNNCQLKISHDNVAPNRLIRNISSSGNIFFAKHLTQAVAQFKTVKNDLADFGNFDNNYYCRPFDDLLTIFSSYRLNGTAWNKWHDVEGWKLFSSKDRSSKRSPKSINPFDITGVIGNNKLVNGNFNTDIKSVSSYFPERNGSISWNNQGKIQGGSLQILYNKITGYNKKASVIISIGEVSAGKKYLLKLSVMGSEDLKNLEAFIRKSRSPYNDLSARRNVSIKSSITSHEIVIAPSVSEAEASLVFDIEEQNGPIFIDNIQLTEVSAQPVDPKDSIRFDYNPTTITKTVPLDGRYIDVKGKEYKGSVQIPPFSSVILIAAKGVANDQPPLPIDSVPEVSKPADTLVDNPPAGFLYLAGVQIDTRIDVSWSKLNPGTDATYELERSENGIAFKKIGKVKAGKGAVRADYTIPHYNPKPGSNYYRIKVRPGSLGNYYSNTIQVQYLNPTVNTARLSTQGADSILIFPLPTPKPDDGKGFTDGDIKITPNPASEKIQIKIANLESQKKLTILITDEAGIIMKTVDMKPGINSVEMDVSAWGKGLYIASFIQGSRRISKKFITQ
;
A
#
# COMPACT_ATOMS: atom_id res chain seq x y z
N SER A 1 -17.51 15.22 3.49
CA SER A 1 -18.58 14.40 2.91
C SER A 1 -18.27 12.91 3.10
N GLY A 2 -19.25 12.04 2.87
CA GLY A 2 -19.18 10.57 2.95
C GLY A 2 -20.43 9.98 2.30
N TYR A 3 -20.49 8.65 2.13
CA TYR A 3 -21.66 7.99 1.56
C TYR A 3 -22.88 8.05 2.50
N LEU A 4 -24.05 8.35 1.95
CA LEU A 4 -25.36 7.98 2.51
C LEU A 4 -25.55 6.46 2.35
N ILE A 5 -26.35 5.81 3.18
CA ILE A 5 -26.60 4.36 3.13
C ILE A 5 -28.08 4.13 2.79
N TYR A 6 -28.40 3.10 2.00
CA TYR A 6 -29.79 2.73 1.69
C TYR A 6 -30.15 1.33 2.21
N GLU A 7 -31.29 1.20 2.89
CA GLU A 7 -31.75 -0.06 3.49
C GLU A 7 -32.38 -1.00 2.45
N LYS A 8 -32.93 -0.43 1.36
CA LYS A 8 -33.73 -1.18 0.37
C LYS A 8 -33.35 -0.79 -1.06
N ALA A 9 -33.44 -1.76 -1.96
CA ALA A 9 -33.29 -1.55 -3.39
C ALA A 9 -34.28 -2.43 -4.17
N ALA A 10 -34.93 -1.87 -5.19
CA ALA A 10 -35.78 -2.64 -6.11
C ALA A 10 -34.93 -3.08 -7.33
N GLY A 11 -34.07 -4.07 -7.11
CA GLY A 11 -33.18 -4.61 -8.14
C GLY A 11 -32.16 -3.57 -8.62
N ASN A 12 -32.50 -2.84 -9.69
CA ASN A 12 -31.60 -1.91 -10.35
C ASN A 12 -32.31 -0.64 -10.90
N THR A 13 -33.46 -0.29 -10.35
CA THR A 13 -34.27 0.87 -10.80
C THR A 13 -34.58 1.87 -9.68
N SER A 14 -34.45 1.47 -8.42
CA SER A 14 -34.56 2.39 -7.29
C SER A 14 -33.83 1.90 -6.04
N ILE A 15 -33.48 2.87 -5.18
CA ILE A 15 -33.04 2.69 -3.79
C ILE A 15 -33.95 3.48 -2.86
N THR A 16 -34.10 3.01 -1.63
CA THR A 16 -34.80 3.73 -0.54
C THR A 16 -33.87 3.81 0.67
N ASP A 17 -33.60 5.04 1.09
CA ASP A 17 -32.88 5.42 2.30
C ASP A 17 -33.93 6.03 3.25
N ASP A 18 -34.27 5.33 4.32
CA ASP A 18 -35.37 5.73 5.22
C ASP A 18 -35.08 7.05 5.98
N ASP A 19 -33.82 7.51 6.02
CA ASP A 19 -33.39 8.80 6.58
C ASP A 19 -33.33 9.94 5.52
N LEU A 20 -33.50 9.63 4.21
CA LEU A 20 -33.43 10.62 3.13
C LEU A 20 -34.58 11.64 3.20
N LYS A 21 -34.22 12.87 3.54
CA LYS A 21 -35.15 14.00 3.65
C LYS A 21 -35.67 14.45 2.29
N SER A 22 -36.99 14.63 2.19
CA SER A 22 -37.69 15.16 1.02
C SER A 22 -37.56 16.68 0.83
N SER A 23 -36.72 17.37 1.61
CA SER A 23 -36.51 18.83 1.53
C SER A 23 -35.74 19.29 0.29
N VAL A 24 -35.04 18.37 -0.38
CA VAL A 24 -34.44 18.58 -1.71
C VAL A 24 -35.04 17.55 -2.65
N ASN A 25 -35.49 17.99 -3.82
CA ASN A 25 -35.89 17.10 -4.91
C ASN A 25 -34.66 16.82 -5.78
N TRP A 26 -34.26 15.56 -5.87
CA TRP A 26 -33.10 15.14 -6.65
C TRP A 26 -33.42 14.73 -8.11
N SER A 27 -34.65 14.89 -8.59
CA SER A 27 -35.00 14.68 -10.01
C SER A 27 -34.08 15.48 -10.95
N GLY A 28 -33.47 14.78 -11.91
CA GLY A 28 -32.53 15.35 -12.87
C GLY A 28 -31.06 15.38 -12.39
N ALA A 29 -30.80 15.15 -11.10
CA ALA A 29 -29.45 14.94 -10.58
C ALA A 29 -28.84 13.61 -11.06
N GLU A 30 -27.56 13.42 -10.79
CA GLU A 30 -26.93 12.11 -10.85
C GLU A 30 -26.85 11.50 -9.45
N VAL A 31 -27.23 10.23 -9.32
CA VAL A 31 -27.03 9.43 -8.11
C VAL A 31 -25.90 8.43 -8.36
N VAL A 32 -24.80 8.62 -7.62
CA VAL A 32 -23.62 7.75 -7.66
C VAL A 32 -23.84 6.66 -6.62
N ILE A 33 -24.06 5.43 -7.08
CA ILE A 33 -24.41 4.29 -6.24
C ILE A 33 -23.25 3.32 -6.26
N ARG A 34 -22.69 3.01 -5.08
CA ARG A 34 -21.83 1.85 -4.91
C ARG A 34 -22.71 0.61 -4.81
N LYS A 35 -22.59 -0.30 -5.77
CA LYS A 35 -23.50 -1.46 -5.89
C LYS A 35 -22.95 -2.73 -5.27
N ASN A 36 -21.61 -2.83 -5.22
CA ASN A 36 -20.81 -3.83 -4.53
C ASN A 36 -19.38 -3.26 -4.35
N ARG A 37 -18.41 -4.08 -3.95
CA ARG A 37 -17.02 -3.64 -3.72
C ARG A 37 -16.32 -3.07 -4.96
N TRP A 38 -16.57 -3.65 -6.13
CA TRP A 38 -15.90 -3.33 -7.41
C TRP A 38 -16.74 -2.49 -8.39
N VAL A 39 -18.01 -2.19 -8.08
CA VAL A 39 -18.93 -1.41 -8.93
C VAL A 39 -19.43 -0.14 -8.23
N ILE A 40 -19.16 0.99 -8.88
CA ILE A 40 -19.75 2.30 -8.60
C ILE A 40 -20.31 2.79 -9.93
N ASP A 41 -21.62 3.03 -9.98
CA ASP A 41 -22.35 3.48 -11.18
C ASP A 41 -22.89 4.89 -10.98
N ARG A 42 -22.93 5.68 -12.06
CA ARG A 42 -23.47 7.04 -12.08
C ARG A 42 -24.79 7.04 -12.85
N ASN A 43 -25.89 7.20 -12.12
CA ASN A 43 -27.23 6.93 -12.64
C ASN A 43 -28.06 8.22 -12.67
N LYS A 44 -28.79 8.49 -13.77
CA LYS A 44 -29.64 9.70 -13.85
C LYS A 44 -30.90 9.49 -13.01
N VAL A 45 -31.15 10.38 -12.05
CA VAL A 45 -32.37 10.35 -11.22
C VAL A 45 -33.56 10.80 -12.07
N THR A 46 -34.55 9.92 -12.21
CA THR A 46 -35.77 10.22 -12.98
C THR A 46 -36.83 10.85 -12.08
N THR A 47 -37.13 10.21 -10.95
CA THR A 47 -38.12 10.70 -9.97
C THR A 47 -37.68 10.41 -8.53
N GLN A 48 -38.11 11.25 -7.60
CA GLN A 48 -38.04 10.99 -6.16
C GLN A 48 -39.45 10.85 -5.60
N GLN A 49 -39.67 9.83 -4.77
CA GLN A 49 -40.95 9.53 -4.11
C GLN A 49 -40.70 9.35 -2.62
N GLY A 50 -40.77 10.45 -1.86
CA GLY A 50 -40.36 10.49 -0.45
C GLY A 50 -38.87 10.20 -0.30
N SER A 51 -38.56 9.12 0.44
CA SER A 51 -37.23 8.54 0.64
C SER A 51 -36.73 7.68 -0.54
N THR A 52 -37.58 7.37 -1.52
CA THR A 52 -37.21 6.50 -2.65
C THR A 52 -36.69 7.32 -3.84
N ILE A 53 -35.50 6.97 -4.32
CA ILE A 53 -34.88 7.52 -5.53
C ILE A 53 -35.03 6.52 -6.66
N VAL A 54 -35.72 6.91 -7.72
CA VAL A 54 -35.87 6.13 -8.97
C VAL A 54 -34.87 6.66 -9.99
N TYR A 55 -34.12 5.77 -10.63
CA TYR A 55 -33.03 6.13 -11.54
C TYR A 55 -32.96 5.21 -12.76
N GLN A 56 -32.35 5.72 -13.83
CA GLN A 56 -31.94 4.91 -14.98
C GLN A 56 -30.51 4.39 -14.74
N SER A 57 -30.35 3.08 -14.59
CA SER A 57 -29.04 2.47 -14.32
C SER A 57 -28.10 2.52 -15.51
N GLU A 58 -26.82 2.85 -15.27
CA GLU A 58 -25.75 2.81 -16.27
C GLU A 58 -25.37 1.36 -16.66
N THR A 59 -25.43 0.42 -15.70
CA THR A 59 -25.04 -0.99 -15.93
C THR A 59 -26.11 -1.99 -15.49
N THR A 60 -25.86 -3.28 -15.73
CA THR A 60 -26.74 -4.39 -15.34
C THR A 60 -26.57 -4.86 -13.90
N TYR A 61 -25.54 -4.40 -13.18
CA TYR A 61 -25.33 -4.78 -11.78
C TYR A 61 -26.48 -4.24 -10.90
N PRO A 62 -27.12 -5.07 -10.04
CA PRO A 62 -28.14 -4.61 -9.11
C PRO A 62 -27.52 -3.85 -7.93
N ALA A 63 -28.31 -3.02 -7.27
CA ALA A 63 -27.92 -2.33 -6.05
C ALA A 63 -28.07 -3.26 -4.83
N THR A 64 -26.98 -3.48 -4.09
CA THR A 64 -26.99 -4.31 -2.87
C THR A 64 -27.38 -3.45 -1.68
N LYS A 65 -28.34 -3.89 -0.84
CA LYS A 65 -28.73 -3.15 0.38
C LYS A 65 -27.54 -2.88 1.32
N ASN A 66 -27.64 -1.85 2.15
CA ASN A 66 -26.62 -1.41 3.11
C ASN A 66 -25.31 -0.91 2.47
N TYR A 67 -25.31 -0.64 1.16
CA TYR A 67 -24.20 0.02 0.48
C TYR A 67 -24.41 1.54 0.36
N GLY A 68 -23.33 2.22 -0.01
CA GLY A 68 -23.23 3.66 -0.06
C GLY A 68 -23.70 4.32 -1.36
N TYR A 69 -24.27 5.50 -1.27
CA TYR A 69 -24.54 6.38 -2.40
C TYR A 69 -24.32 7.87 -2.07
N PHE A 70 -24.30 8.74 -3.08
CA PHE A 70 -24.37 10.19 -2.95
C PHE A 70 -24.94 10.83 -4.22
N PHE A 71 -25.30 12.11 -4.16
CA PHE A 71 -25.76 12.90 -5.31
C PHE A 71 -24.67 13.81 -5.84
N GLN A 72 -24.65 14.03 -7.16
CA GLN A 72 -23.80 15.01 -7.82
C GLN A 72 -24.54 15.69 -8.99
N ASN A 73 -23.87 16.66 -9.62
CA ASN A 73 -24.39 17.43 -10.77
C ASN A 73 -25.78 18.05 -10.53
N HIS A 74 -25.97 18.68 -9.36
CA HIS A 74 -27.23 19.31 -8.97
C HIS A 74 -26.96 20.50 -8.05
N PRO A 75 -27.68 21.64 -8.16
CA PRO A 75 -27.47 22.80 -7.28
C PRO A 75 -27.69 22.52 -5.79
N GLY A 76 -28.45 21.47 -5.45
CA GLY A 76 -28.62 21.02 -4.06
C GLY A 76 -27.42 20.29 -3.47
N ALA A 77 -26.40 19.96 -4.28
CA ALA A 77 -25.13 19.34 -3.88
C ALA A 77 -23.94 20.30 -4.11
N LEU A 78 -24.19 21.61 -4.00
CA LEU A 78 -23.20 22.66 -4.19
C LEU A 78 -23.03 23.41 -2.84
N ASP A 79 -22.24 22.84 -1.92
CA ASP A 79 -22.18 23.27 -0.52
C ASP A 79 -20.78 23.57 0.07
N VAL A 80 -19.68 23.22 -0.62
CA VAL A 80 -18.31 23.59 -0.21
C VAL A 80 -17.44 24.18 -1.33
N ASP A 81 -16.45 25.00 -0.95
CA ASP A 81 -15.55 25.71 -1.87
C ASP A 81 -14.87 24.77 -2.89
N GLY A 82 -14.98 25.10 -4.17
CA GLY A 82 -14.44 24.31 -5.29
C GLY A 82 -15.42 23.32 -5.93
N GLU A 83 -16.59 23.06 -5.33
CA GLU A 83 -17.64 22.27 -5.98
C GLU A 83 -18.28 23.01 -7.15
N TRP A 84 -18.77 22.25 -8.13
CA TRP A 84 -19.45 22.77 -9.31
C TRP A 84 -20.49 21.80 -9.85
N TYR A 85 -21.42 22.33 -10.66
CA TYR A 85 -22.39 21.53 -11.43
C TYR A 85 -22.69 22.20 -12.77
N TYR A 86 -23.27 21.46 -13.71
CA TYR A 86 -23.70 21.97 -15.02
C TYR A 86 -25.21 21.83 -15.22
N ASP A 87 -25.93 22.95 -15.35
CA ASP A 87 -27.35 22.97 -15.70
C ASP A 87 -27.51 22.81 -17.23
N GLU A 88 -27.75 21.58 -17.69
CA GLU A 88 -28.01 21.24 -19.11
C GLU A 88 -29.10 22.12 -19.74
N ARG A 89 -30.11 22.56 -18.97
CA ARG A 89 -31.27 23.33 -19.45
C ARG A 89 -30.98 24.82 -19.59
N THR A 90 -30.00 25.36 -18.84
CA THR A 90 -29.62 26.79 -18.95
C THR A 90 -28.23 27.02 -19.54
N HIS A 91 -27.48 25.95 -19.82
CA HIS A 91 -26.09 25.98 -20.29
C HIS A 91 -25.18 26.78 -19.36
N LYS A 92 -25.37 26.64 -18.04
CA LYS A 92 -24.61 27.36 -17.01
C LYS A 92 -23.86 26.39 -16.12
N ILE A 93 -22.62 26.76 -15.80
CA ILE A 93 -21.85 26.14 -14.72
C ILE A 93 -22.10 26.95 -13.45
N GLY A 94 -22.59 26.29 -12.39
CA GLY A 94 -22.57 26.83 -11.04
C GLY A 94 -21.27 26.41 -10.36
N LEU A 95 -20.61 27.34 -9.67
CA LEU A 95 -19.37 27.11 -8.92
C LEU A 95 -19.56 27.65 -7.49
N HIS A 96 -19.32 26.83 -6.49
CA HIS A 96 -19.23 27.30 -5.11
C HIS A 96 -17.84 27.90 -4.91
N TYR A 97 -17.78 29.23 -4.80
CA TYR A 97 -16.52 29.95 -4.68
C TYR A 97 -16.56 30.96 -3.55
N GLU A 98 -15.76 30.73 -2.52
CA GLU A 98 -15.67 31.64 -1.38
C GLU A 98 -15.02 32.96 -1.80
N ARG A 99 -15.67 34.06 -1.43
CA ARG A 99 -15.28 35.44 -1.82
C ARG A 99 -13.95 35.92 -1.21
N GLN A 100 -13.26 35.07 -0.46
CA GLN A 100 -12.04 35.37 0.29
C GLN A 100 -10.77 35.21 -0.57
N HIS A 101 -10.87 34.58 -1.74
CA HIS A 101 -9.75 34.42 -2.67
C HIS A 101 -9.39 35.76 -3.34
N LEU A 102 -8.13 36.19 -3.21
CA LEU A 102 -7.65 37.53 -3.60
C LEU A 102 -7.54 37.76 -5.13
N SER A 103 -7.91 36.79 -5.96
CA SER A 103 -7.85 36.85 -7.42
C SER A 103 -8.90 35.93 -8.04
N THR A 104 -9.55 36.36 -9.12
CA THR A 104 -10.42 35.50 -9.93
C THR A 104 -9.65 34.27 -10.41
N PRO A 105 -10.15 33.04 -10.22
CA PRO A 105 -9.44 31.83 -10.62
C PRO A 105 -9.47 31.68 -12.14
N LEU A 106 -8.42 31.07 -12.71
CA LEU A 106 -8.47 30.59 -14.09
C LEU A 106 -9.35 29.35 -14.11
N ILE A 107 -10.46 29.40 -14.86
CA ILE A 107 -11.34 28.27 -15.09
C ILE A 107 -11.11 27.78 -16.52
N GLU A 108 -10.59 26.55 -16.66
CA GLU A 108 -10.45 25.86 -17.93
C GLU A 108 -11.55 24.79 -18.02
N VAL A 109 -12.28 24.75 -19.14
CA VAL A 109 -13.32 23.75 -19.43
C VAL A 109 -13.12 23.26 -20.86
N SER A 110 -13.25 21.96 -21.11
CA SER A 110 -13.12 21.44 -22.48
C SER A 110 -14.43 21.52 -23.26
N GLN A 111 -14.27 21.72 -24.57
CA GLN A 111 -15.35 21.72 -25.56
C GLN A 111 -15.24 20.56 -26.55
N GLN A 112 -14.25 19.67 -26.38
CA GLN A 112 -13.95 18.59 -27.32
C GLN A 112 -13.92 17.24 -26.61
N GLU A 113 -14.78 16.33 -27.06
CA GLU A 113 -14.88 14.97 -26.52
C GLU A 113 -13.62 14.15 -26.82
N ILE A 114 -13.12 14.23 -28.05
CA ILE A 114 -11.95 13.48 -28.51
C ILE A 114 -10.98 14.44 -29.18
N LEU A 115 -9.70 14.38 -28.81
CA LEU A 115 -8.67 15.26 -29.36
C LEU A 115 -7.96 14.65 -30.58
N ILE A 116 -7.73 13.34 -30.58
CA ILE A 116 -7.15 12.58 -31.70
C ILE A 116 -7.99 11.31 -31.92
N ASP A 117 -8.75 11.26 -33.01
CA ASP A 117 -9.49 10.06 -33.43
C ASP A 117 -8.81 9.43 -34.67
N LEU A 118 -8.40 8.17 -34.58
CA LEU A 118 -7.80 7.42 -35.67
C LEU A 118 -8.55 6.11 -35.90
N ARG A 119 -9.15 5.98 -37.10
CA ARG A 119 -9.86 4.77 -37.54
C ARG A 119 -9.18 4.12 -38.73
N PHE A 120 -8.83 2.85 -38.59
CA PHE A 120 -8.22 2.01 -39.64
C PHE A 120 -6.95 2.61 -40.27
N GLN A 121 -6.24 3.46 -39.51
CA GLN A 121 -4.98 4.09 -39.92
C GLN A 121 -3.78 3.22 -39.52
N SER A 122 -2.66 3.40 -40.21
CA SER A 122 -1.40 2.77 -39.82
C SER A 122 -0.18 3.70 -39.95
N ASP A 123 0.91 3.30 -39.30
CA ASP A 123 2.25 3.91 -39.45
C ASP A 123 2.35 5.38 -39.00
N LEU A 124 1.46 5.84 -38.11
CA LEU A 124 1.47 7.19 -37.56
C LEU A 124 2.26 7.26 -36.25
N SER A 125 3.02 8.34 -36.07
CA SER A 125 3.86 8.57 -34.89
C SER A 125 3.62 9.95 -34.27
N PHE A 126 3.19 9.97 -33.01
CA PHE A 126 2.98 11.16 -32.21
C PHE A 126 4.18 11.30 -31.26
N ASN A 127 4.93 12.40 -31.39
CA ASN A 127 6.17 12.63 -30.66
C ASN A 127 6.20 14.03 -30.05
N ASN A 128 6.61 14.14 -28.78
CA ASN A 128 6.91 15.42 -28.13
C ASN A 128 5.69 16.36 -28.04
N LEU A 129 4.48 15.82 -27.88
CA LEU A 129 3.23 16.57 -27.80
C LEU A 129 2.68 16.61 -26.37
N CYS A 130 2.12 17.75 -25.97
CA CYS A 130 1.24 17.86 -24.80
C CYS A 130 -0.21 17.90 -25.27
N ILE A 131 -1.03 16.95 -24.80
CA ILE A 131 -2.43 16.76 -25.18
C ILE A 131 -3.26 16.86 -23.90
N LYS A 132 -3.97 17.98 -23.72
CA LYS A 132 -4.63 18.35 -22.46
C LYS A 132 -6.12 18.57 -22.66
N GLY A 133 -6.93 18.10 -21.70
CA GLY A 133 -8.32 18.54 -21.57
C GLY A 133 -9.26 17.97 -22.63
N ALA A 134 -9.35 16.64 -22.71
CA ALA A 134 -10.42 15.97 -23.47
C ALA A 134 -11.62 15.74 -22.54
N ASN A 135 -12.86 16.01 -22.98
CA ASN A 135 -14.06 15.64 -22.20
C ASN A 135 -14.23 14.12 -22.09
N SER A 136 -13.91 13.35 -23.14
CA SER A 136 -13.93 11.88 -23.12
C SER A 136 -12.54 11.27 -23.21
N SER A 137 -11.85 11.40 -24.37
CA SER A 137 -10.61 10.66 -24.70
C SER A 137 -9.56 11.55 -25.35
N ALA A 138 -8.29 11.49 -24.92
CA ALA A 138 -7.22 12.18 -25.66
C ALA A 138 -6.92 11.48 -27.00
N PHE A 139 -6.88 10.14 -26.98
CA PHE A 139 -6.77 9.30 -28.19
C PHE A 139 -7.93 8.29 -28.28
N GLU A 140 -8.51 8.15 -29.46
CA GLU A 140 -9.49 7.10 -29.80
C GLU A 140 -8.95 6.21 -30.95
N LEU A 141 -8.41 5.07 -30.52
CA LEU A 141 -7.67 4.02 -31.22
C LEU A 141 -8.50 2.94 -31.94
N GLY A 142 -9.17 3.19 -33.08
CA GLY A 142 -10.07 2.20 -33.69
C GLY A 142 -9.46 1.38 -34.85
N GLY A 143 -9.14 0.10 -34.65
CA GLY A 143 -8.71 -0.82 -35.72
C GLY A 143 -7.41 -0.43 -36.42
N THR A 144 -6.51 0.25 -35.69
CA THR A 144 -5.26 0.83 -36.21
C THR A 144 -4.09 -0.16 -36.16
N SER A 145 -3.00 0.13 -36.87
CA SER A 145 -1.79 -0.70 -36.86
C SER A 145 -0.49 0.10 -36.81
N ARG A 146 0.51 -0.32 -36.03
CA ARG A 146 1.84 0.31 -35.95
C ARG A 146 1.77 1.82 -35.62
N ILE A 147 0.87 2.18 -34.71
CA ILE A 147 0.80 3.54 -34.16
C ILE A 147 1.85 3.67 -33.06
N THR A 148 2.55 4.80 -33.01
CA THR A 148 3.50 5.14 -31.95
C THR A 148 3.05 6.41 -31.23
N ILE A 149 3.01 6.37 -29.89
CA ILE A 149 2.83 7.52 -29.03
C ILE A 149 4.06 7.55 -28.11
N ASN A 150 4.96 8.50 -28.35
CA ASN A 150 6.30 8.49 -27.75
C ASN A 150 6.66 9.86 -27.17
N ASN A 151 7.20 9.90 -25.95
CA ASN A 151 7.64 11.13 -25.29
C ASN A 151 6.55 12.24 -25.31
N CYS A 152 5.31 11.87 -24.96
CA CYS A 152 4.15 12.77 -24.95
C CYS A 152 3.59 12.94 -23.53
N GLU A 153 2.88 14.04 -23.30
CA GLU A 153 2.11 14.29 -22.08
C GLU A 153 0.62 14.23 -22.40
N ILE A 154 -0.15 13.47 -21.62
CA ILE A 154 -1.60 13.35 -21.72
C ILE A 154 -2.22 13.71 -20.38
N LEU A 155 -2.92 14.85 -20.34
CA LEU A 155 -3.28 15.52 -19.09
C LEU A 155 -4.77 15.82 -19.01
N HIS A 156 -5.38 15.63 -17.84
CA HIS A 156 -6.76 16.03 -17.55
C HIS A 156 -7.79 15.43 -18.52
N SER A 157 -7.87 14.09 -18.55
CA SER A 157 -8.81 13.35 -19.40
C SER A 157 -10.12 13.05 -18.67
N GLY A 158 -11.23 13.53 -19.23
CA GLY A 158 -12.55 13.52 -18.61
C GLY A 158 -13.21 12.13 -18.52
N THR A 159 -12.82 11.16 -19.37
CA THR A 159 -12.99 9.72 -19.08
C THR A 159 -11.68 8.95 -19.23
N ASN A 160 -11.34 8.44 -20.41
CA ASN A 160 -10.12 7.67 -20.65
C ASN A 160 -9.02 8.58 -21.20
N ALA A 161 -7.74 8.26 -21.02
CA ALA A 161 -6.68 9.01 -21.71
C ALA A 161 -6.47 8.47 -23.13
N ILE A 162 -6.16 7.17 -23.24
CA ILE A 162 -6.08 6.45 -24.51
C ILE A 162 -7.09 5.31 -24.51
N ASN A 163 -8.06 5.35 -25.43
CA ASN A 163 -8.96 4.25 -25.69
C ASN A 163 -8.49 3.52 -26.96
N ALA A 164 -8.42 2.19 -26.95
CA ALA A 164 -7.85 1.39 -28.03
C ALA A 164 -8.70 0.13 -28.25
N ASN A 165 -9.09 -0.16 -29.49
CA ASN A 165 -9.93 -1.30 -29.83
C ASN A 165 -9.50 -1.94 -31.16
N GLY A 166 -9.11 -3.22 -31.11
CA GLY A 166 -8.71 -3.99 -32.30
C GLY A 166 -7.38 -3.58 -32.92
N ASN A 167 -6.47 -2.97 -32.13
CA ASN A 167 -5.21 -2.43 -32.65
C ASN A 167 -4.10 -3.51 -32.73
N SER A 168 -3.12 -3.33 -33.62
CA SER A 168 -1.95 -4.21 -33.72
C SER A 168 -0.63 -3.43 -33.72
N GLY A 169 0.34 -3.83 -32.89
CA GLY A 169 1.67 -3.22 -32.85
C GLY A 169 1.67 -1.77 -32.34
N LEU A 170 0.79 -1.42 -31.39
CA LEU A 170 0.78 -0.11 -30.76
C LEU A 170 1.97 0.05 -29.80
N LEU A 171 2.76 1.11 -29.97
CA LEU A 171 3.84 1.49 -29.05
C LEU A 171 3.43 2.72 -28.23
N ILE A 172 3.51 2.61 -26.91
CA ILE A 172 3.40 3.72 -25.96
C ILE A 172 4.70 3.74 -25.16
N SER A 173 5.55 4.75 -25.38
CA SER A 173 6.88 4.82 -24.77
C SER A 173 7.19 6.19 -24.19
N ASP A 174 7.74 6.21 -22.96
CA ASP A 174 8.22 7.43 -22.31
C ASP A 174 7.12 8.51 -22.16
N VAL A 175 5.85 8.09 -22.02
CA VAL A 175 4.68 8.96 -21.93
C VAL A 175 4.35 9.30 -20.48
N LEU A 176 3.94 10.54 -20.21
CA LEU A 176 3.26 10.92 -18.97
C LEU A 176 1.75 10.93 -19.18
N ILE A 177 1.00 10.09 -18.46
CA ILE A 177 -0.46 10.19 -18.35
C ILE A 177 -0.80 10.63 -16.92
N ASN A 178 -1.54 11.73 -16.77
CA ASN A 178 -1.82 12.31 -15.44
C ASN A 178 -3.23 12.93 -15.35
N HIS A 179 -3.88 12.75 -14.20
CA HIS A 179 -5.25 13.20 -13.93
C HIS A 179 -6.25 12.68 -14.98
N THR A 180 -6.53 11.37 -14.92
CA THR A 180 -7.53 10.72 -15.79
C THR A 180 -8.70 10.25 -14.94
N ASN A 181 -9.92 10.68 -15.24
CA ASN A 181 -11.08 10.37 -14.40
C ASN A 181 -11.50 8.89 -14.40
N ASN A 182 -11.19 8.14 -15.47
CA ASN A 182 -11.59 6.74 -15.61
C ASN A 182 -10.42 5.77 -15.86
N ILE A 183 -9.88 5.70 -17.09
CA ILE A 183 -8.84 4.72 -17.46
C ILE A 183 -7.71 5.36 -18.27
N ALA A 184 -6.46 5.24 -17.83
CA ALA A 184 -5.32 5.85 -18.54
C ALA A 184 -5.05 5.18 -19.90
N PHE A 185 -5.02 3.85 -19.95
CA PHE A 185 -4.99 3.09 -21.22
C PHE A 185 -6.02 1.95 -21.20
N ASN A 186 -6.92 1.92 -22.18
CA ASN A 186 -7.95 0.90 -22.34
C ASN A 186 -7.81 0.15 -23.68
N GLY A 187 -6.97 -0.88 -23.72
CA GLY A 187 -6.71 -1.73 -24.89
C GLY A 187 -7.61 -2.95 -24.97
N ASN A 188 -8.64 -2.88 -25.80
CA ASN A 188 -9.58 -3.95 -26.09
C ASN A 188 -9.15 -4.74 -27.34
N ASN A 189 -9.01 -6.06 -27.23
CA ASN A 189 -8.57 -6.95 -28.31
C ASN A 189 -7.35 -6.43 -29.09
N CYS A 190 -6.38 -5.88 -28.37
CA CYS A 190 -5.15 -5.34 -28.95
C CYS A 190 -4.07 -6.43 -29.02
N THR A 191 -3.24 -6.40 -30.06
CA THR A 191 -2.19 -7.39 -30.29
C THR A 191 -0.83 -6.73 -30.37
N ASN A 192 0.19 -7.38 -29.82
CA ASN A 192 1.59 -6.92 -29.83
C ASN A 192 1.76 -5.45 -29.36
N THR A 193 0.94 -5.00 -28.41
CA THR A 193 1.04 -3.66 -27.82
C THR A 193 2.19 -3.63 -26.82
N LEU A 194 3.05 -2.62 -26.91
CA LEU A 194 4.15 -2.39 -25.98
C LEU A 194 3.94 -1.06 -25.23
N ILE A 195 3.72 -1.13 -23.92
CA ILE A 195 3.62 0.03 -23.04
C ILE A 195 4.87 0.04 -22.15
N ARG A 196 5.75 1.03 -22.32
CA ARG A 196 7.05 1.05 -21.63
C ARG A 196 7.53 2.40 -21.15
N ASN A 197 8.41 2.39 -20.15
CA ASN A 197 9.11 3.55 -19.58
C ASN A 197 8.17 4.72 -19.17
N SER A 198 6.86 4.49 -19.06
CA SER A 198 5.85 5.54 -18.96
C SER A 198 5.44 5.79 -17.51
N ARG A 199 4.95 6.99 -17.23
CA ARG A 199 4.50 7.42 -15.90
C ARG A 199 3.00 7.63 -15.94
N ILE A 200 2.25 6.84 -15.18
CA ILE A 200 0.79 6.86 -15.14
C ILE A 200 0.35 7.23 -13.73
N LEU A 201 -0.19 8.42 -13.58
CA LEU A 201 -0.41 9.07 -12.28
C LEU A 201 -1.87 9.50 -12.13
N ASN A 202 -2.41 9.43 -10.91
CA ASN A 202 -3.71 10.01 -10.55
C ASN A 202 -4.86 9.55 -11.48
N THR A 203 -5.05 8.23 -11.59
CA THR A 203 -6.10 7.65 -12.44
C THR A 203 -7.27 7.18 -11.59
N GLY A 204 -8.48 7.68 -11.88
CA GLY A 204 -9.71 7.25 -11.21
C GLY A 204 -9.79 7.64 -9.74
N LEU A 205 -9.21 8.76 -9.30
CA LEU A 205 -9.19 9.12 -7.88
C LEU A 205 -10.50 9.73 -7.34
N LEU A 206 -11.44 10.08 -8.22
CA LEU A 206 -12.69 10.77 -7.86
C LEU A 206 -13.90 9.85 -8.10
N PRO A 207 -14.53 9.29 -7.05
CA PRO A 207 -15.77 8.53 -7.20
C PRO A 207 -16.83 9.37 -7.92
N GLY A 208 -17.56 8.78 -8.88
CA GLY A 208 -18.58 9.49 -9.65
C GLY A 208 -18.08 10.24 -10.89
N MET A 209 -16.76 10.40 -11.05
CA MET A 209 -16.17 11.02 -12.26
C MET A 209 -15.77 9.99 -13.33
N GLY A 210 -15.49 8.75 -12.93
CA GLY A 210 -15.26 7.63 -13.86
C GLY A 210 -16.56 7.02 -14.38
N ARG A 211 -16.45 6.06 -15.32
CA ARG A 211 -17.62 5.33 -15.85
C ARG A 211 -18.09 4.24 -14.90
N GLY A 212 -19.33 3.77 -15.07
CA GLY A 212 -19.89 2.67 -14.30
C GLY A 212 -19.21 1.31 -14.52
N GLY A 213 -19.69 0.31 -13.79
CA GLY A 213 -19.36 -1.11 -13.98
C GLY A 213 -18.05 -1.55 -13.31
N SER A 214 -17.62 -2.76 -13.64
CA SER A 214 -16.46 -3.43 -13.03
C SER A 214 -15.10 -3.08 -13.67
N GLY A 215 -15.09 -2.60 -14.92
CA GLY A 215 -13.87 -2.33 -15.68
C GLY A 215 -13.26 -0.92 -15.52
N SER A 216 -13.91 -0.03 -14.76
CA SER A 216 -13.56 1.38 -14.61
C SER A 216 -12.57 1.68 -13.47
N TYR A 217 -12.02 2.90 -13.45
CA TYR A 217 -11.07 3.41 -12.43
C TYR A 217 -9.69 2.72 -12.42
N THR A 218 -9.28 2.16 -13.56
CA THR A 218 -8.09 1.32 -13.76
C THR A 218 -6.98 2.11 -14.47
N ALA A 219 -5.70 1.93 -14.15
CA ALA A 219 -4.63 2.63 -14.88
C ALA A 219 -4.39 2.02 -16.28
N LEU A 220 -3.87 0.80 -16.36
CA LEU A 220 -3.63 0.08 -17.61
C LEU A 220 -4.55 -1.15 -17.73
N SER A 221 -5.43 -1.16 -18.72
CA SER A 221 -6.29 -2.30 -19.08
C SER A 221 -5.88 -2.82 -20.45
N VAL A 222 -5.48 -4.09 -20.55
CA VAL A 222 -4.97 -4.65 -21.81
C VAL A 222 -5.49 -6.07 -22.06
N SER A 223 -6.17 -6.28 -23.18
CA SER A 223 -6.67 -7.58 -23.63
C SER A 223 -6.21 -7.89 -25.04
N GLY A 224 -6.14 -9.18 -25.37
CA GLY A 224 -5.64 -9.69 -26.65
C GLY A 224 -4.25 -10.31 -26.51
N ARG A 225 -3.53 -10.51 -27.63
CA ARG A 225 -2.37 -11.41 -27.67
C ARG A 225 -1.02 -10.69 -27.75
N GLY A 226 -0.04 -11.19 -27.00
CA GLY A 226 1.38 -10.79 -27.15
C GLY A 226 1.70 -9.39 -26.62
N ASN A 227 0.84 -8.85 -25.75
CA ASN A 227 1.01 -7.51 -25.20
C ASN A 227 2.05 -7.49 -24.07
N VAL A 228 2.87 -6.44 -24.01
CA VAL A 228 3.96 -6.26 -23.06
C VAL A 228 3.80 -4.93 -22.33
N ILE A 229 3.85 -4.96 -21.01
CA ILE A 229 3.77 -3.79 -20.13
C ILE A 229 5.03 -3.80 -19.25
N GLU A 230 6.01 -2.94 -19.52
CA GLU A 230 7.29 -2.97 -18.81
C GLU A 230 7.93 -1.63 -18.42
N TYR A 231 8.64 -1.60 -17.29
CA TYR A 231 9.37 -0.40 -16.81
C TYR A 231 8.50 0.84 -16.58
N ASN A 232 7.20 0.68 -16.38
CA ASN A 232 6.30 1.80 -16.10
C ASN A 232 6.24 2.11 -14.60
N GLN A 233 6.10 3.39 -14.26
CA GLN A 233 5.77 3.85 -12.91
C GLN A 233 4.26 4.17 -12.86
N ILE A 234 3.52 3.49 -12.00
CA ILE A 234 2.09 3.69 -11.81
C ILE A 234 1.86 4.08 -10.34
N ASP A 235 1.35 5.29 -10.10
CA ASP A 235 1.06 5.77 -8.74
C ASP A 235 -0.36 6.35 -8.67
N SER A 236 -1.07 6.02 -7.59
CA SER A 236 -2.35 6.60 -7.22
C SER A 236 -3.47 6.26 -8.21
N THR A 237 -3.96 5.02 -8.09
CA THR A 237 -5.06 4.46 -8.91
C THR A 237 -6.31 4.17 -8.08
N GLY A 238 -7.49 4.57 -8.58
CA GLY A 238 -8.78 4.39 -7.92
C GLY A 238 -9.14 2.93 -7.65
N TYR A 239 -8.83 2.05 -8.59
CA TYR A 239 -9.08 0.61 -8.48
C TYR A 239 -7.81 -0.19 -8.79
N VAL A 240 -7.68 -0.76 -9.99
CA VAL A 240 -6.60 -1.66 -10.40
C VAL A 240 -5.54 -0.93 -11.24
N PRO A 241 -4.25 -0.94 -10.85
CA PRO A 241 -3.16 -0.39 -11.65
C PRO A 241 -2.94 -1.13 -12.98
N ILE A 242 -2.90 -2.46 -12.99
CA ILE A 242 -2.79 -3.25 -14.23
C ILE A 242 -3.81 -4.39 -14.23
N THR A 243 -4.72 -4.39 -15.20
CA THR A 243 -5.56 -5.56 -15.53
C THR A 243 -5.20 -6.10 -16.90
N PHE A 244 -5.14 -7.43 -17.04
CA PHE A 244 -4.84 -8.05 -18.32
C PHE A 244 -5.61 -9.34 -18.62
N SER A 245 -5.81 -9.62 -19.92
CA SER A 245 -6.36 -10.88 -20.43
C SER A 245 -5.80 -11.25 -21.80
N GLY A 246 -6.03 -12.49 -22.25
CA GLY A 246 -5.48 -13.02 -23.50
C GLY A 246 -4.14 -13.76 -23.35
N ASP A 247 -3.61 -14.26 -24.47
CA ASP A 247 -2.41 -15.11 -24.50
C ASP A 247 -1.11 -14.32 -24.61
N GLN A 248 -0.01 -14.92 -24.15
CA GLN A 248 1.35 -14.39 -24.31
C GLN A 248 1.55 -12.97 -23.72
N VAL A 249 0.74 -12.57 -22.75
CA VAL A 249 0.85 -11.26 -22.08
C VAL A 249 1.98 -11.28 -21.05
N VAL A 250 2.79 -10.23 -21.05
CA VAL A 250 3.93 -10.05 -20.13
C VAL A 250 3.80 -8.71 -19.39
N VAL A 251 3.65 -8.78 -18.07
CA VAL A 251 3.69 -7.62 -17.17
C VAL A 251 5.00 -7.69 -16.37
N LYS A 252 5.98 -6.85 -16.72
CA LYS A 252 7.36 -7.02 -16.26
C LYS A 252 7.99 -5.74 -15.70
N ASN A 253 8.70 -5.82 -14.57
CA ASN A 253 9.53 -4.71 -14.08
C ASN A 253 8.79 -3.37 -13.96
N ASN A 254 7.50 -3.37 -13.63
CA ASN A 254 6.75 -2.14 -13.35
C ASN A 254 6.86 -1.79 -11.85
N VAL A 255 6.79 -0.50 -11.54
CA VAL A 255 6.72 0.01 -10.15
C VAL A 255 5.31 0.53 -9.93
N ILE A 256 4.54 -0.20 -9.13
CA ILE A 256 3.14 0.08 -8.80
C ILE A 256 3.07 0.51 -7.34
N ASN A 257 2.45 1.67 -7.09
CA ASN A 257 2.33 2.25 -5.76
C ASN A 257 0.93 2.86 -5.57
N HIS A 258 0.41 2.82 -4.35
CA HIS A 258 -0.85 3.47 -3.94
C HIS A 258 -2.07 3.15 -4.83
N PHE A 259 -2.88 2.16 -4.44
CA PHE A 259 -4.03 1.76 -5.25
C PHE A 259 -5.21 1.23 -4.43
N GLY A 260 -6.38 1.14 -5.07
CA GLY A 260 -7.63 0.74 -4.45
C GLY A 260 -8.21 1.80 -3.51
N PHE A 261 -8.25 3.07 -3.97
CA PHE A 261 -8.78 4.21 -3.20
C PHE A 261 -10.30 4.42 -3.33
N VAL A 262 -10.88 4.03 -4.46
CA VAL A 262 -12.28 4.27 -4.84
C VAL A 262 -13.06 2.95 -4.89
N LYS A 263 -12.40 1.85 -5.26
CA LYS A 263 -12.96 0.50 -5.29
C LYS A 263 -11.98 -0.50 -4.67
N ASP A 264 -12.52 -1.60 -4.19
CA ASP A 264 -11.78 -2.78 -3.74
C ASP A 264 -12.34 -4.06 -4.38
N ASP A 265 -11.85 -5.22 -3.93
CA ASP A 265 -11.91 -6.52 -4.62
C ASP A 265 -11.03 -6.58 -5.89
N GLY A 266 -9.80 -6.05 -5.76
CA GLY A 266 -8.88 -5.88 -6.87
C GLY A 266 -7.40 -6.01 -6.48
N GLY A 267 -6.55 -6.28 -7.47
CA GLY A 267 -5.10 -6.40 -7.31
C GLY A 267 -4.33 -5.18 -7.82
N GLY A 268 -3.09 -5.01 -7.33
CA GLY A 268 -2.08 -4.16 -7.98
C GLY A 268 -1.82 -4.61 -9.42
N ILE A 269 -1.78 -5.93 -9.62
CA ILE A 269 -1.92 -6.59 -10.92
C ILE A 269 -3.07 -7.62 -10.81
N TYR A 270 -4.02 -7.58 -11.74
CA TYR A 270 -5.23 -8.41 -11.76
C TYR A 270 -5.41 -9.14 -13.09
N THR A 271 -5.96 -10.36 -13.04
CA THR A 271 -6.47 -11.07 -14.22
C THR A 271 -7.57 -12.05 -13.83
N TRP A 272 -8.52 -12.29 -14.75
CA TRP A 272 -9.72 -13.11 -14.57
C TRP A 272 -10.09 -13.78 -15.89
N ASN A 273 -10.68 -14.98 -15.85
CA ASN A 273 -11.02 -15.73 -17.07
C ASN A 273 -12.26 -16.63 -16.91
N ASN A 274 -13.27 -16.21 -16.14
CA ASN A 274 -14.45 -17.05 -15.82
C ASN A 274 -15.74 -16.64 -16.56
N ALA A 275 -15.64 -16.00 -17.72
CA ALA A 275 -16.79 -15.75 -18.57
C ALA A 275 -17.43 -17.07 -19.05
N ALA A 276 -18.73 -17.03 -19.38
CA ALA A 276 -19.41 -18.17 -19.98
C ALA A 276 -18.72 -18.55 -21.31
N GLY A 277 -18.31 -19.81 -21.44
CA GLY A 277 -17.53 -20.28 -22.60
C GLY A 277 -16.09 -19.78 -22.68
N ALA A 278 -15.54 -19.16 -21.61
CA ALA A 278 -14.17 -18.66 -21.62
C ALA A 278 -13.13 -19.74 -21.95
N GLU A 279 -12.41 -19.53 -23.04
CA GLU A 279 -11.26 -20.35 -23.42
C GLU A 279 -10.12 -20.17 -22.42
N ARG A 280 -9.34 -21.24 -22.23
CA ARG A 280 -8.08 -21.20 -21.49
C ARG A 280 -7.13 -20.18 -22.13
N LYS A 281 -6.50 -19.33 -21.31
CA LYS A 281 -5.43 -18.42 -21.76
C LYS A 281 -4.05 -18.94 -21.34
N THR A 282 -3.02 -18.64 -22.14
CA THR A 282 -1.74 -19.35 -22.13
C THR A 282 -0.51 -18.44 -22.17
N ALA A 283 0.62 -18.97 -21.69
CA ALA A 283 1.95 -18.36 -21.70
C ALA A 283 2.03 -16.96 -21.06
N ARG A 284 1.29 -16.74 -19.97
CA ARG A 284 1.13 -15.42 -19.33
C ARG A 284 2.19 -15.22 -18.23
N LYS A 285 2.73 -14.01 -18.08
CA LYS A 285 3.85 -13.74 -17.14
C LYS A 285 3.67 -12.42 -16.37
N ILE A 286 3.86 -12.48 -15.06
CA ILE A 286 3.96 -11.33 -14.15
C ILE A 286 5.31 -11.44 -13.45
N THR A 287 6.29 -10.62 -13.80
CA THR A 287 7.67 -10.83 -13.33
C THR A 287 8.48 -9.58 -12.99
N GLY A 288 9.23 -9.60 -11.88
CA GLY A 288 10.09 -8.50 -11.46
C GLY A 288 9.35 -7.19 -11.10
N ASN A 289 8.02 -7.21 -10.94
CA ASN A 289 7.27 -6.00 -10.58
C ASN A 289 7.46 -5.69 -9.09
N ILE A 290 7.49 -4.40 -8.74
CA ILE A 290 7.45 -3.90 -7.36
C ILE A 290 6.06 -3.33 -7.13
N ILE A 291 5.30 -3.90 -6.20
CA ILE A 291 3.88 -3.60 -5.96
C ILE A 291 3.70 -3.23 -4.49
N LEU A 292 3.34 -1.97 -4.23
CA LEU A 292 3.37 -1.37 -2.90
C LEU A 292 2.06 -0.66 -2.56
N ASN A 293 1.70 -0.64 -1.28
CA ASN A 293 0.68 0.26 -0.71
C ASN A 293 -0.76 0.09 -1.25
N GLY A 294 -1.26 -1.14 -1.38
CA GLY A 294 -2.68 -1.38 -1.66
C GLY A 294 -3.57 -0.97 -0.48
N LYS A 295 -4.35 0.11 -0.61
CA LYS A 295 -5.02 0.78 0.52
C LYS A 295 -6.42 0.27 0.88
N GLY A 296 -7.19 -0.16 -0.13
CA GLY A 296 -8.57 -0.61 0.04
C GLY A 296 -9.58 0.51 0.32
N ALA A 297 -10.80 0.29 -0.16
CA ALA A 297 -11.88 1.26 -0.17
C ALA A 297 -13.12 0.67 0.51
N GLY A 298 -13.11 0.46 1.83
CA GLY A 298 -14.28 -0.04 2.57
C GLY A 298 -15.42 0.98 2.73
N ALA A 299 -15.19 2.28 2.50
CA ALA A 299 -16.22 3.30 2.70
C ALA A 299 -17.44 3.08 1.77
N GLY A 300 -18.64 3.01 2.35
CA GLY A 300 -19.87 2.76 1.60
C GLY A 300 -20.05 1.29 1.16
N THR A 301 -19.39 0.33 1.81
CA THR A 301 -19.73 -1.09 1.72
C THR A 301 -20.53 -1.54 2.95
N ASP A 302 -21.06 -2.76 2.91
CA ASP A 302 -21.74 -3.42 4.02
C ASP A 302 -20.80 -3.80 5.19
N HIS A 303 -19.49 -3.90 4.91
CA HIS A 303 -18.43 -4.15 5.89
C HIS A 303 -17.24 -3.20 5.64
N PRO A 304 -17.30 -1.95 6.13
CA PRO A 304 -16.27 -0.93 5.87
C PRO A 304 -14.89 -1.20 6.49
N GLU A 305 -14.84 -2.09 7.49
CA GLU A 305 -13.62 -2.61 8.11
C GLU A 305 -12.82 -3.52 7.17
N ASP A 306 -13.50 -4.21 6.25
CA ASP A 306 -12.90 -5.09 5.26
C ASP A 306 -12.39 -4.27 4.06
N ALA A 307 -11.13 -4.52 3.69
CA ALA A 307 -10.42 -3.79 2.65
C ALA A 307 -9.78 -4.76 1.66
N ALA A 308 -10.57 -5.25 0.69
CA ALA A 308 -10.21 -6.36 -0.19
C ALA A 308 -9.24 -5.95 -1.32
N VAL A 309 -8.02 -5.53 -0.97
CA VAL A 309 -7.01 -5.11 -1.95
C VAL A 309 -5.73 -5.93 -1.81
N PHE A 310 -5.33 -6.50 -2.95
CA PHE A 310 -4.28 -7.50 -3.08
C PHE A 310 -3.07 -6.96 -3.86
N GLY A 311 -1.89 -7.58 -3.71
CA GLY A 311 -0.73 -7.24 -4.54
C GLY A 311 -0.88 -7.78 -5.97
N ILE A 312 -0.94 -9.09 -6.10
CA ILE A 312 -1.28 -9.81 -7.34
C ILE A 312 -2.52 -10.64 -7.08
N TYR A 313 -3.56 -10.45 -7.89
CA TYR A 313 -4.81 -11.20 -7.81
C TYR A 313 -5.03 -11.98 -9.12
N LEU A 314 -4.89 -13.30 -9.02
CA LEU A 314 -5.23 -14.24 -10.08
C LEU A 314 -6.62 -14.79 -9.77
N ASP A 315 -7.62 -14.11 -10.32
CA ASP A 315 -9.03 -14.34 -10.04
C ASP A 315 -9.64 -15.42 -10.95
N ASP A 316 -10.91 -15.77 -10.71
CA ASP A 316 -11.58 -16.99 -11.17
C ASP A 316 -11.14 -17.52 -12.55
N ASN A 317 -10.88 -18.83 -12.60
CA ASN A 317 -10.44 -19.56 -13.78
C ASN A 317 -9.19 -18.98 -14.46
N SER A 318 -8.38 -18.15 -13.79
CA SER A 318 -7.07 -17.79 -14.31
C SER A 318 -6.23 -19.05 -14.56
N ASN A 319 -5.69 -19.18 -15.77
CA ASN A 319 -4.89 -20.32 -16.20
C ASN A 319 -3.48 -19.89 -16.64
N ASP A 320 -2.49 -20.78 -16.51
CA ASP A 320 -1.17 -20.69 -17.15
C ASP A 320 -0.47 -19.32 -16.97
N VAL A 321 -0.25 -18.96 -15.70
CA VAL A 321 0.43 -17.72 -15.29
C VAL A 321 1.71 -18.03 -14.52
N VAL A 322 2.83 -17.49 -14.98
CA VAL A 322 4.08 -17.45 -14.21
C VAL A 322 4.15 -16.13 -13.45
N VAL A 323 4.08 -16.18 -12.12
CA VAL A 323 4.33 -15.08 -11.20
C VAL A 323 5.72 -15.26 -10.60
N ALA A 324 6.71 -14.51 -11.07
CA ALA A 324 8.10 -14.76 -10.70
C ALA A 324 8.94 -13.51 -10.35
N ASP A 325 9.77 -13.61 -9.33
CA ASP A 325 10.75 -12.58 -8.93
C ASP A 325 10.12 -11.21 -8.56
N ASN A 326 8.81 -11.14 -8.29
CA ASN A 326 8.13 -9.89 -7.91
C ASN A 326 8.39 -9.54 -6.43
N THR A 327 8.35 -8.24 -6.11
CA THR A 327 8.39 -7.70 -4.75
C THR A 327 7.02 -7.10 -4.41
N ILE A 328 6.40 -7.54 -3.31
CA ILE A 328 5.01 -7.18 -2.98
C ILE A 328 4.89 -6.82 -1.49
N ALA A 329 4.47 -5.60 -1.17
CA ALA A 329 4.34 -5.17 0.23
C ALA A 329 3.20 -4.19 0.52
N TRP A 330 2.78 -4.18 1.79
CA TRP A 330 1.82 -3.22 2.34
C TRP A 330 0.45 -3.18 1.64
N CYS A 331 0.00 -4.31 1.11
CA CYS A 331 -1.38 -4.49 0.65
C CYS A 331 -2.29 -4.85 1.83
N ARG A 332 -3.48 -4.23 1.87
CA ARG A 332 -4.44 -4.38 2.97
C ARG A 332 -4.92 -5.80 3.23
N GLU A 333 -5.05 -6.62 2.17
CA GLU A 333 -5.44 -8.02 2.30
C GLU A 333 -4.25 -8.94 1.98
N SER A 334 -4.18 -9.59 0.80
CA SER A 334 -3.11 -10.56 0.52
C SER A 334 -2.09 -10.07 -0.49
N GLY A 335 -0.80 -10.38 -0.27
CA GLY A 335 0.25 -10.06 -1.23
C GLY A 335 0.05 -10.78 -2.57
N ILE A 336 -0.09 -12.11 -2.54
CA ILE A 336 -0.53 -12.91 -3.69
C ILE A 336 -1.84 -13.62 -3.35
N TYR A 337 -2.85 -13.48 -4.21
CA TYR A 337 -4.12 -14.18 -4.11
C TYR A 337 -4.37 -15.04 -5.37
N VAL A 338 -4.53 -16.35 -5.17
CA VAL A 338 -4.92 -17.32 -6.20
C VAL A 338 -6.32 -17.81 -5.89
N HIS A 339 -7.29 -17.45 -6.72
CA HIS A 339 -8.71 -17.67 -6.47
C HIS A 339 -9.33 -18.48 -7.61
N ASN A 340 -9.85 -19.68 -7.30
CA ASN A 340 -10.49 -20.57 -8.28
C ASN A 340 -9.66 -20.76 -9.59
N ALA A 341 -8.33 -20.74 -9.48
CA ALA A 341 -7.37 -20.63 -10.59
C ALA A 341 -6.41 -21.84 -10.65
N ASN A 342 -5.88 -22.16 -11.83
CA ASN A 342 -5.12 -23.39 -12.08
C ASN A 342 -3.90 -23.16 -12.99
N ASP A 343 -2.95 -24.11 -12.96
CA ASP A 343 -1.69 -24.04 -13.71
C ASP A 343 -0.90 -22.74 -13.46
N ILE A 344 -0.73 -22.40 -12.19
CA ILE A 344 -0.02 -21.18 -11.76
C ILE A 344 1.37 -21.57 -11.26
N LYS A 345 2.39 -20.83 -11.67
CA LYS A 345 3.76 -20.95 -11.13
C LYS A 345 4.13 -19.72 -10.31
N LEU A 346 4.33 -19.89 -9.01
CA LEU A 346 4.82 -18.88 -8.07
C LEU A 346 6.32 -19.14 -7.79
N ASP A 347 7.22 -18.29 -8.29
CA ASP A 347 8.66 -18.59 -8.32
C ASP A 347 9.51 -17.41 -7.81
N ARG A 348 10.25 -17.57 -6.70
CA ARG A 348 11.18 -16.54 -6.14
C ARG A 348 10.57 -15.16 -5.83
N ASN A 349 9.26 -15.05 -5.62
CA ASN A 349 8.64 -13.77 -5.21
C ASN A 349 9.02 -13.41 -3.77
N THR A 350 9.18 -12.13 -3.46
CA THR A 350 9.36 -11.60 -2.10
C THR A 350 8.09 -10.86 -1.69
N VAL A 351 7.40 -11.37 -0.67
CA VAL A 351 6.09 -10.89 -0.24
C VAL A 351 6.15 -10.57 1.26
N TYR A 352 5.98 -9.30 1.60
CA TYR A 352 6.34 -8.74 2.91
C TYR A 352 5.25 -7.84 3.48
N ASP A 353 4.90 -8.02 4.76
CA ASP A 353 4.11 -7.05 5.52
C ASP A 353 2.72 -6.71 4.91
N ASN A 354 2.08 -7.70 4.29
CA ASN A 354 0.66 -7.69 3.91
C ASN A 354 -0.18 -8.34 5.02
N ASN A 355 -1.52 -8.23 5.05
CA ASN A 355 -2.35 -8.92 6.05
C ASN A 355 -2.22 -10.46 5.97
N CYS A 356 -2.10 -10.98 4.75
CA CYS A 356 -1.61 -12.33 4.45
C CYS A 356 -0.57 -12.27 3.33
N GLN A 357 0.46 -13.12 3.31
CA GLN A 357 1.44 -13.06 2.22
C GLN A 357 0.96 -13.89 1.02
N LEU A 358 0.60 -15.15 1.23
CA LEU A 358 0.02 -16.03 0.22
C LEU A 358 -1.39 -16.49 0.60
N LYS A 359 -2.39 -16.17 -0.22
CA LYS A 359 -3.76 -16.70 -0.09
C LYS A 359 -4.07 -17.54 -1.33
N ILE A 360 -4.51 -18.78 -1.12
CA ILE A 360 -4.99 -19.68 -2.17
C ILE A 360 -6.35 -20.19 -1.71
N SER A 361 -7.43 -19.85 -2.42
CA SER A 361 -8.77 -20.33 -2.04
C SER A 361 -9.68 -20.73 -3.19
N HIS A 362 -10.34 -21.88 -3.01
CA HIS A 362 -11.42 -22.37 -3.87
C HIS A 362 -12.77 -22.26 -3.15
N ASP A 363 -13.76 -21.65 -3.81
CA ASP A 363 -15.07 -21.36 -3.23
C ASP A 363 -16.24 -21.71 -4.17
N ASN A 364 -17.43 -21.16 -3.91
CA ASN A 364 -18.64 -21.41 -4.69
C ASN A 364 -18.99 -20.31 -5.69
N VAL A 365 -18.15 -19.28 -5.90
CA VAL A 365 -18.32 -18.32 -7.01
C VAL A 365 -18.02 -19.03 -8.33
N ALA A 366 -16.98 -19.86 -8.35
CA ALA A 366 -16.61 -20.67 -9.49
C ALA A 366 -16.43 -22.16 -9.12
N PRO A 367 -17.51 -22.86 -8.70
CA PRO A 367 -17.43 -24.17 -8.01
C PRO A 367 -16.89 -25.32 -8.87
N ASN A 368 -16.78 -25.11 -10.18
CA ASN A 368 -16.21 -26.06 -11.15
C ASN A 368 -14.79 -25.68 -11.59
N ARG A 369 -14.24 -24.57 -11.08
CA ARG A 369 -12.90 -24.05 -11.40
C ARG A 369 -11.93 -24.40 -10.27
N LEU A 370 -11.68 -25.71 -10.16
CA LEU A 370 -10.82 -26.30 -9.15
C LEU A 370 -9.40 -25.71 -9.21
N ILE A 371 -8.82 -25.45 -8.03
CA ILE A 371 -7.40 -25.10 -7.91
C ILE A 371 -6.55 -26.34 -8.11
N ARG A 372 -5.79 -26.38 -9.21
CA ARG A 372 -4.96 -27.52 -9.63
C ARG A 372 -3.66 -27.03 -10.27
N ASN A 373 -2.66 -27.91 -10.29
CA ASN A 373 -1.38 -27.69 -10.97
C ASN A 373 -0.64 -26.41 -10.52
N ILE A 374 -0.83 -25.98 -9.28
CA ILE A 374 -0.05 -24.89 -8.70
C ILE A 374 1.37 -25.39 -8.44
N SER A 375 2.38 -24.61 -8.82
CA SER A 375 3.78 -24.83 -8.43
C SER A 375 4.29 -23.63 -7.65
N SER A 376 4.88 -23.84 -6.49
CA SER A 376 5.39 -22.76 -5.63
C SER A 376 6.77 -23.09 -5.10
N SER A 377 7.79 -22.32 -5.51
CA SER A 377 9.16 -22.53 -5.03
C SER A 377 10.00 -21.27 -4.94
N GLY A 378 10.97 -21.26 -4.02
CA GLY A 378 11.93 -20.17 -3.82
C GLY A 378 11.34 -18.88 -3.26
N ASN A 379 10.02 -18.83 -3.01
CA ASN A 379 9.33 -17.63 -2.57
C ASN A 379 9.68 -17.30 -1.11
N ILE A 380 9.64 -16.02 -0.78
CA ILE A 380 9.78 -15.49 0.58
C ILE A 380 8.43 -14.89 0.96
N PHE A 381 7.75 -15.54 1.90
CA PHE A 381 6.50 -15.08 2.49
C PHE A 381 6.81 -14.62 3.91
N PHE A 382 6.82 -13.32 4.16
CA PHE A 382 7.27 -12.73 5.40
C PHE A 382 6.16 -11.90 6.10
N ALA A 383 5.59 -12.47 7.17
CA ALA A 383 4.73 -11.76 8.10
C ALA A 383 5.59 -11.03 9.15
N LYS A 384 5.45 -9.72 9.22
CA LYS A 384 6.18 -8.82 10.13
C LYS A 384 5.49 -8.68 11.49
N HIS A 385 4.17 -8.77 11.53
CA HIS A 385 3.36 -8.56 12.74
C HIS A 385 2.68 -9.85 13.22
N LEU A 386 2.47 -9.98 14.53
CA LEU A 386 1.80 -11.13 15.16
C LEU A 386 0.39 -11.42 14.64
N THR A 387 -0.30 -10.43 14.09
CA THR A 387 -1.66 -10.59 13.53
C THR A 387 -1.68 -11.07 12.08
N GLN A 388 -0.54 -11.02 11.38
CA GLN A 388 -0.45 -11.39 9.96
C GLN A 388 -0.32 -12.90 9.79
N ALA A 389 -1.05 -13.43 8.82
CA ALA A 389 -0.85 -14.79 8.32
C ALA A 389 0.35 -14.83 7.36
N VAL A 390 1.08 -15.95 7.31
CA VAL A 390 2.06 -16.15 6.23
C VAL A 390 1.38 -16.74 5.01
N ALA A 391 0.71 -17.87 5.18
CA ALA A 391 -0.05 -18.51 4.10
C ALA A 391 -1.45 -18.97 4.54
N GLN A 392 -2.40 -18.95 3.62
CA GLN A 392 -3.75 -19.49 3.79
C GLN A 392 -4.12 -20.38 2.60
N PHE A 393 -4.44 -21.65 2.85
CA PHE A 393 -4.94 -22.60 1.86
C PHE A 393 -6.38 -22.98 2.21
N LYS A 394 -7.35 -22.62 1.38
CA LYS A 394 -8.78 -22.78 1.68
C LYS A 394 -9.53 -23.48 0.54
N THR A 395 -10.44 -24.39 0.84
CA THR A 395 -11.33 -25.00 -0.16
C THR A 395 -12.67 -25.38 0.45
N VAL A 396 -13.74 -25.24 -0.34
CA VAL A 396 -15.08 -25.77 0.00
C VAL A 396 -15.22 -27.28 -0.24
N LYS A 397 -14.14 -27.99 -0.61
CA LYS A 397 -14.07 -29.44 -0.88
C LYS A 397 -13.03 -30.13 0.03
N ASN A 398 -12.79 -31.43 -0.15
CA ASN A 398 -11.75 -32.19 0.55
C ASN A 398 -10.54 -32.44 -0.38
N ASP A 399 -9.94 -31.38 -0.91
CA ASP A 399 -9.02 -31.48 -2.06
C ASP A 399 -7.74 -30.64 -1.97
N LEU A 400 -7.34 -30.22 -0.75
CA LEU A 400 -6.09 -29.48 -0.53
C LEU A 400 -4.84 -30.22 -1.06
N ALA A 401 -4.83 -31.55 -1.02
CA ALA A 401 -3.72 -32.37 -1.51
C ALA A 401 -3.51 -32.23 -3.04
N ASP A 402 -4.58 -31.92 -3.79
CA ASP A 402 -4.58 -31.82 -5.25
C ASP A 402 -4.15 -30.43 -5.76
N PHE A 403 -4.04 -29.43 -4.88
CA PHE A 403 -3.74 -28.04 -5.28
C PHE A 403 -2.47 -27.96 -6.13
N GLY A 404 -1.44 -28.74 -5.79
CA GLY A 404 -0.22 -28.87 -6.59
C GLY A 404 1.02 -29.16 -5.75
N ASN A 405 2.16 -28.60 -6.14
CA ASN A 405 3.47 -28.86 -5.55
C ASN A 405 4.09 -27.57 -5.00
N PHE A 406 4.34 -27.58 -3.69
CA PHE A 406 4.94 -26.47 -2.94
C PHE A 406 6.24 -27.01 -2.36
N ASP A 407 7.39 -26.39 -2.64
CA ASP A 407 8.67 -26.76 -2.00
C ASP A 407 9.72 -25.66 -2.03
N ASN A 408 10.65 -25.66 -1.07
CA ASN A 408 11.76 -24.69 -0.97
C ASN A 408 11.28 -23.23 -0.88
N ASN A 409 10.17 -22.99 -0.18
CA ASN A 409 9.65 -21.67 0.18
C ASN A 409 10.13 -21.26 1.59
N TYR A 410 10.12 -19.96 1.88
CA TYR A 410 10.45 -19.39 3.18
C TYR A 410 9.19 -18.79 3.79
N TYR A 411 8.63 -19.47 4.79
CA TYR A 411 7.45 -19.03 5.54
C TYR A 411 7.89 -18.36 6.84
N CYS A 412 8.17 -17.07 6.78
CA CYS A 412 8.78 -16.32 7.87
C CYS A 412 7.73 -15.54 8.69
N ARG A 413 7.68 -15.80 10.00
CA ARG A 413 6.90 -15.04 11.00
C ARG A 413 7.75 -14.95 12.28
N PRO A 414 8.80 -14.11 12.32
CA PRO A 414 9.85 -14.20 13.34
C PRO A 414 9.39 -13.91 14.77
N PHE A 415 8.25 -13.24 14.97
CA PHE A 415 7.71 -12.94 16.30
C PHE A 415 6.89 -14.08 16.93
N ASP A 416 6.42 -15.04 16.12
CA ASP A 416 5.64 -16.22 16.53
C ASP A 416 5.55 -17.14 15.29
N ASP A 417 6.20 -18.30 15.31
CA ASP A 417 6.18 -19.22 14.16
C ASP A 417 5.11 -20.33 14.27
N LEU A 418 4.26 -20.31 15.31
CA LEU A 418 3.26 -21.36 15.57
C LEU A 418 1.98 -21.20 14.74
N LEU A 419 1.54 -19.97 14.47
CA LEU A 419 0.39 -19.67 13.61
C LEU A 419 0.84 -19.15 12.24
N THR A 420 1.66 -19.95 11.54
CA THR A 420 2.29 -19.54 10.28
C THR A 420 1.39 -19.80 9.07
N ILE A 421 0.85 -21.02 8.96
CA ILE A 421 0.05 -21.48 7.81
C ILE A 421 -1.34 -21.88 8.27
N PHE A 422 -2.38 -21.31 7.64
CA PHE A 422 -3.77 -21.70 7.88
C PHE A 422 -4.28 -22.63 6.78
N SER A 423 -5.00 -23.69 7.16
CA SER A 423 -5.69 -24.59 6.24
C SER A 423 -7.19 -24.67 6.54
N SER A 424 -8.03 -24.57 5.51
CA SER A 424 -9.48 -24.80 5.59
C SER A 424 -9.94 -25.74 4.49
N TYR A 425 -10.69 -26.79 4.83
CA TYR A 425 -11.29 -27.71 3.86
C TYR A 425 -12.64 -28.22 4.37
N ARG A 426 -13.45 -28.86 3.51
CA ARG A 426 -14.70 -29.53 3.92
C ARG A 426 -14.63 -31.03 3.73
N LEU A 427 -14.70 -31.77 4.83
CA LEU A 427 -14.83 -33.22 4.87
C LEU A 427 -16.27 -33.58 5.27
N ASN A 428 -16.96 -34.35 4.42
CA ASN A 428 -18.37 -34.76 4.62
C ASN A 428 -19.28 -33.57 5.00
N GLY A 429 -19.14 -32.45 4.27
CA GLY A 429 -19.88 -31.20 4.49
C GLY A 429 -19.40 -30.35 5.69
N THR A 430 -18.73 -30.94 6.68
CA THR A 430 -18.20 -30.25 7.86
C THR A 430 -16.94 -29.46 7.50
N ALA A 431 -16.80 -28.23 8.00
CA ALA A 431 -15.60 -27.42 7.80
C ALA A 431 -14.49 -27.77 8.81
N TRP A 432 -13.27 -27.95 8.32
CA TRP A 432 -12.08 -28.29 9.09
C TRP A 432 -11.06 -27.17 8.93
N ASN A 433 -10.74 -26.49 10.04
CA ASN A 433 -9.86 -25.32 10.08
C ASN A 433 -8.67 -25.60 11.00
N LYS A 434 -7.44 -25.36 10.54
CA LYS A 434 -6.24 -25.43 11.39
C LYS A 434 -5.29 -24.28 11.14
N TRP A 435 -4.53 -23.97 12.18
CA TRP A 435 -3.21 -23.37 12.03
C TRP A 435 -2.12 -24.44 12.16
N HIS A 436 -1.01 -24.21 11.48
CA HIS A 436 0.20 -25.01 11.53
C HIS A 436 1.42 -24.09 11.63
N ASP A 437 2.46 -24.56 12.30
CA ASP A 437 3.82 -24.13 12.04
C ASP A 437 4.34 -24.79 10.74
N VAL A 438 5.58 -24.50 10.35
CA VAL A 438 6.14 -25.02 9.09
C VAL A 438 6.33 -26.55 9.12
N GLU A 439 6.69 -27.14 10.27
CA GLU A 439 6.90 -28.58 10.36
C GLU A 439 5.57 -29.36 10.46
N GLY A 440 4.57 -28.84 11.18
CA GLY A 440 3.20 -29.34 11.18
C GLY A 440 2.57 -29.31 9.80
N TRP A 441 2.80 -28.24 9.02
CA TRP A 441 2.33 -28.15 7.64
C TRP A 441 2.96 -29.21 6.74
N LYS A 442 4.27 -29.46 6.86
CA LYS A 442 4.96 -30.52 6.10
C LYS A 442 4.36 -31.90 6.36
N LEU A 443 4.14 -32.25 7.63
CA LEU A 443 3.54 -33.55 7.98
C LEU A 443 2.08 -33.64 7.52
N PHE A 444 1.29 -32.58 7.70
CA PHE A 444 -0.13 -32.57 7.31
C PHE A 444 -0.33 -32.64 5.78
N SER A 445 0.42 -31.85 5.02
CA SER A 445 0.24 -31.72 3.57
C SER A 445 1.04 -32.73 2.74
N SER A 446 2.11 -33.31 3.30
CA SER A 446 3.18 -34.00 2.55
C SER A 446 3.80 -33.14 1.44
N LYS A 447 3.71 -31.80 1.55
CA LYS A 447 4.36 -30.80 0.69
C LYS A 447 5.41 -30.02 1.49
N ASP A 448 6.06 -29.06 0.85
CA ASP A 448 6.97 -28.08 1.48
C ASP A 448 8.16 -28.69 2.25
N ARG A 449 8.59 -29.90 1.88
CA ARG A 449 9.61 -30.69 2.61
C ARG A 449 10.92 -29.93 2.86
N SER A 450 11.38 -29.17 1.87
CA SER A 450 12.60 -28.35 1.86
C SER A 450 12.34 -26.90 2.32
N SER A 451 11.09 -26.52 2.54
CA SER A 451 10.69 -25.17 2.96
C SER A 451 11.08 -24.91 4.41
N LYS A 452 11.25 -23.63 4.75
CA LYS A 452 11.87 -23.17 6.00
C LYS A 452 11.04 -22.09 6.69
N ARG A 453 11.09 -22.08 8.02
CA ARG A 453 10.63 -20.96 8.86
C ARG A 453 11.64 -19.80 8.85
N SER A 454 11.35 -18.74 9.62
CA SER A 454 12.33 -17.67 9.89
C SER A 454 13.67 -18.24 10.39
N PRO A 455 14.83 -17.75 9.92
CA PRO A 455 16.14 -18.20 10.39
C PRO A 455 16.45 -17.73 11.82
N LYS A 456 15.72 -16.72 12.31
CA LYS A 456 15.84 -16.16 13.65
C LYS A 456 14.45 -15.80 14.19
N SER A 457 14.21 -16.09 15.47
CA SER A 457 13.06 -15.61 16.23
C SER A 457 13.38 -14.26 16.91
N ILE A 458 12.37 -13.44 17.11
CA ILE A 458 12.43 -12.14 17.78
C ILE A 458 11.39 -12.17 18.91
N ASN A 459 11.82 -11.90 20.15
CA ASN A 459 10.88 -11.78 21.26
C ASN A 459 9.95 -10.58 21.02
N PRO A 460 8.61 -10.73 21.10
CA PRO A 460 7.69 -9.61 20.86
C PRO A 460 7.69 -8.54 21.95
N PHE A 461 8.39 -8.77 23.06
CA PHE A 461 8.55 -7.81 24.15
C PHE A 461 9.99 -7.83 24.68
N ASP A 462 10.56 -6.65 24.91
CA ASP A 462 11.80 -6.49 25.68
C ASP A 462 11.39 -6.27 27.16
N ILE A 463 11.85 -7.17 28.03
CA ILE A 463 11.58 -7.15 29.48
C ILE A 463 12.68 -6.34 30.17
N THR A 464 12.28 -5.33 30.95
CA THR A 464 13.17 -4.35 31.59
C THR A 464 13.24 -4.48 33.10
N GLY A 465 12.33 -5.23 33.73
CA GLY A 465 12.37 -5.51 35.16
C GLY A 465 11.21 -6.38 35.63
N VAL A 466 11.37 -6.98 36.81
CA VAL A 466 10.35 -7.76 37.53
C VAL A 466 9.82 -6.90 38.67
N ILE A 467 8.50 -6.75 38.80
CA ILE A 467 7.86 -5.76 39.68
C ILE A 467 7.30 -6.39 40.97
N GLY A 468 7.01 -7.70 40.97
CA GLY A 468 6.39 -8.38 42.12
C GLY A 468 6.81 -9.84 42.27
N ASN A 469 6.16 -10.53 43.20
CA ASN A 469 6.34 -11.96 43.44
C ASN A 469 5.56 -12.81 42.41
N ASN A 470 5.94 -14.08 42.28
CA ASN A 470 5.16 -15.06 41.52
C ASN A 470 3.74 -15.17 42.10
N LYS A 471 2.71 -15.04 41.26
CA LYS A 471 1.29 -15.21 41.63
C LYS A 471 0.90 -16.66 41.92
N LEU A 472 1.73 -17.63 41.53
CA LEU A 472 1.48 -19.06 41.70
C LEU A 472 2.24 -19.62 42.91
N VAL A 473 1.50 -20.13 43.90
CA VAL A 473 2.07 -20.70 45.14
C VAL A 473 2.61 -22.11 44.93
N ASN A 474 1.94 -22.95 44.14
CA ASN A 474 2.33 -24.32 43.83
C ASN A 474 2.49 -24.52 42.30
N GLY A 475 3.37 -23.73 41.69
CA GLY A 475 3.64 -23.78 40.24
C GLY A 475 4.61 -24.88 39.80
N ASN A 476 5.42 -25.40 40.73
CA ASN A 476 6.42 -26.45 40.50
C ASN A 476 5.93 -27.85 40.94
N PHE A 477 4.63 -27.99 41.24
CA PHE A 477 3.91 -29.21 41.61
C PHE A 477 4.65 -30.26 42.46
N ASN A 478 5.53 -29.86 43.38
CA ASN A 478 6.39 -30.80 44.12
C ASN A 478 5.66 -31.69 45.14
N THR A 479 4.41 -31.36 45.51
CA THR A 479 3.64 -32.07 46.54
C THR A 479 2.26 -32.55 46.09
N ASP A 480 1.57 -31.77 45.26
CA ASP A 480 0.20 -32.04 44.80
C ASP A 480 -0.21 -31.09 43.66
N ILE A 481 -1.47 -31.21 43.20
CA ILE A 481 -2.11 -30.33 42.20
C ILE A 481 -3.39 -29.66 42.73
N LYS A 482 -3.58 -29.54 44.05
CA LYS A 482 -4.87 -29.12 44.67
C LYS A 482 -5.32 -27.71 44.30
N SER A 483 -4.40 -26.85 43.87
CA SER A 483 -4.68 -25.49 43.38
C SER A 483 -5.12 -25.43 41.91
N VAL A 484 -5.23 -26.57 41.23
CA VAL A 484 -5.58 -26.69 39.82
C VAL A 484 -6.96 -27.31 39.68
N SER A 485 -7.80 -26.72 38.82
CA SER A 485 -9.03 -27.36 38.34
C SER A 485 -8.95 -27.61 36.83
N SER A 486 -9.80 -28.49 36.31
CA SER A 486 -9.87 -28.76 34.88
C SER A 486 -11.30 -28.91 34.39
N TYR A 487 -11.48 -28.64 33.09
CA TYR A 487 -12.75 -28.83 32.39
C TYR A 487 -12.49 -29.54 31.07
N PHE A 488 -13.08 -30.73 30.92
CA PHE A 488 -13.08 -31.53 29.69
C PHE A 488 -14.49 -31.48 29.10
N PRO A 489 -14.76 -30.66 28.06
CA PRO A 489 -16.11 -30.50 27.50
C PRO A 489 -16.72 -31.84 27.07
N GLU A 490 -15.89 -32.70 26.47
CA GLU A 490 -16.27 -34.01 25.92
C GLU A 490 -16.22 -35.14 26.98
N ARG A 491 -15.97 -34.81 28.26
CA ARG A 491 -15.88 -35.73 29.41
C ARG A 491 -14.92 -36.91 29.19
N ASN A 492 -13.85 -36.67 28.45
CA ASN A 492 -12.98 -37.69 27.85
C ASN A 492 -11.57 -37.75 28.43
N GLY A 493 -11.31 -37.08 29.55
CA GLY A 493 -9.99 -37.02 30.16
C GLY A 493 -10.01 -36.58 31.63
N SER A 494 -8.83 -36.48 32.22
CA SER A 494 -8.62 -36.12 33.61
C SER A 494 -7.26 -35.42 33.82
N ILE A 495 -7.09 -34.83 35.00
CA ILE A 495 -5.77 -34.38 35.50
C ILE A 495 -5.35 -35.23 36.71
N SER A 496 -4.05 -35.42 36.89
CA SER A 496 -3.45 -36.10 38.03
C SER A 496 -2.12 -35.46 38.41
N TRP A 497 -1.67 -35.70 39.65
CA TRP A 497 -0.31 -35.38 40.06
C TRP A 497 0.63 -36.52 39.64
N ASN A 498 1.74 -36.19 39.00
CA ASN A 498 2.76 -37.15 38.61
C ASN A 498 4.07 -36.86 39.38
N ASN A 499 4.50 -37.79 40.22
CA ASN A 499 5.75 -37.70 40.99
C ASN A 499 6.85 -38.63 40.44
N GLN A 500 6.94 -38.79 39.12
CA GLN A 500 7.93 -39.65 38.46
C GLN A 500 9.06 -38.86 37.77
N GLY A 501 9.24 -37.57 38.10
CA GLY A 501 10.34 -36.77 37.54
C GLY A 501 10.25 -36.53 36.04
N LYS A 502 9.04 -36.44 35.47
CA LYS A 502 8.85 -36.27 34.01
C LYS A 502 9.35 -34.93 33.46
N ILE A 503 9.30 -33.88 34.29
CA ILE A 503 9.99 -32.61 34.02
C ILE A 503 10.99 -32.34 35.15
N GLN A 504 10.54 -31.93 36.35
CA GLN A 504 11.42 -31.80 37.51
C GLN A 504 10.68 -32.15 38.81
N GLY A 505 10.97 -33.32 39.38
CA GLY A 505 10.28 -33.77 40.60
C GLY A 505 8.82 -34.12 40.34
N GLY A 506 7.89 -33.29 40.83
CA GLY A 506 6.45 -33.46 40.64
C GLY A 506 5.90 -32.56 39.54
N SER A 507 4.94 -33.04 38.75
CA SER A 507 4.33 -32.28 37.63
C SER A 507 2.82 -32.47 37.55
N LEU A 508 2.14 -31.52 36.91
CA LEU A 508 0.73 -31.67 36.53
C LEU A 508 0.64 -32.56 35.29
N GLN A 509 0.00 -33.72 35.42
CA GLN A 509 -0.31 -34.61 34.31
C GLN A 509 -1.74 -34.35 33.81
N ILE A 510 -1.90 -34.26 32.49
CA ILE A 510 -3.19 -34.20 31.78
C ILE A 510 -3.26 -35.45 30.90
N LEU A 511 -4.39 -36.17 30.93
CA LEU A 511 -4.59 -37.37 30.12
C LEU A 511 -5.95 -37.36 29.42
N TYR A 512 -5.94 -37.58 28.11
CA TYR A 512 -7.14 -37.91 27.34
C TYR A 512 -7.31 -39.42 27.29
N ASN A 513 -8.40 -39.92 27.87
CA ASN A 513 -8.78 -41.33 27.89
C ASN A 513 -9.40 -41.78 26.55
N LYS A 514 -9.88 -40.82 25.75
CA LYS A 514 -10.43 -41.05 24.41
C LYS A 514 -10.29 -39.78 23.57
N ILE A 515 -9.78 -39.92 22.34
CA ILE A 515 -9.84 -38.85 21.34
C ILE A 515 -11.26 -38.82 20.75
N THR A 516 -11.90 -37.66 20.78
CA THR A 516 -13.31 -37.47 20.42
C THR A 516 -13.49 -36.67 19.15
N GLY A 517 -12.49 -35.86 18.77
CA GLY A 517 -12.52 -35.12 17.52
C GLY A 517 -11.36 -34.14 17.37
N TYR A 518 -11.44 -33.36 16.31
CA TYR A 518 -10.44 -32.37 15.95
C TYR A 518 -10.73 -31.00 16.57
N ASN A 519 -9.68 -30.25 16.91
CA ASN A 519 -9.74 -28.98 17.65
C ASN A 519 -10.50 -29.05 18.99
N LYS A 520 -10.72 -30.25 19.53
CA LYS A 520 -11.22 -30.44 20.89
C LYS A 520 -10.09 -30.14 21.87
N LYS A 521 -10.42 -29.44 22.96
CA LYS A 521 -9.49 -28.96 23.97
C LYS A 521 -10.07 -29.14 25.37
N ALA A 522 -9.22 -29.40 26.35
CA ALA A 522 -9.52 -29.30 27.76
C ALA A 522 -8.89 -28.03 28.35
N SER A 523 -9.60 -27.37 29.27
CA SER A 523 -9.06 -26.24 30.03
C SER A 523 -8.41 -26.74 31.32
N VAL A 524 -7.16 -26.39 31.57
CA VAL A 524 -6.52 -26.40 32.89
C VAL A 524 -6.58 -24.99 33.46
N ILE A 525 -7.04 -24.83 34.70
CA ILE A 525 -7.43 -23.54 35.28
C ILE A 525 -6.75 -23.37 36.64
N ILE A 526 -6.03 -22.26 36.82
CA ILE A 526 -5.31 -21.92 38.05
C ILE A 526 -5.65 -20.50 38.47
N SER A 527 -6.11 -20.29 39.69
CA SER A 527 -6.47 -18.96 40.22
C SER A 527 -5.22 -18.11 40.48
N ILE A 528 -5.24 -16.84 40.06
CA ILE A 528 -4.09 -15.91 40.15
C ILE A 528 -4.40 -14.58 40.85
N GLY A 529 -5.63 -14.44 41.36
CA GLY A 529 -6.12 -13.24 42.06
C GLY A 529 -6.25 -12.04 41.13
N GLU A 530 -5.98 -10.85 41.65
CA GLU A 530 -6.17 -9.59 40.92
C GLU A 530 -5.21 -9.46 39.74
N VAL A 531 -5.71 -8.97 38.60
CA VAL A 531 -4.92 -8.46 37.48
C VAL A 531 -5.44 -7.09 37.07
N SER A 532 -4.56 -6.15 36.72
CA SER A 532 -4.95 -4.81 36.25
C SER A 532 -4.74 -4.64 34.75
N ALA A 533 -5.63 -3.89 34.08
CA ALA A 533 -5.50 -3.50 32.68
C ALA A 533 -4.19 -2.73 32.42
N GLY A 534 -3.54 -2.99 31.28
CA GLY A 534 -2.31 -2.31 30.87
C GLY A 534 -1.03 -2.78 31.58
N LYS A 535 -1.14 -3.53 32.68
CA LYS A 535 -0.01 -4.28 33.26
C LYS A 535 0.38 -5.45 32.36
N LYS A 536 1.62 -5.92 32.52
CA LYS A 536 2.17 -7.06 31.78
C LYS A 536 2.66 -8.11 32.77
N TYR A 537 2.40 -9.38 32.47
CA TYR A 537 2.80 -10.52 33.29
C TYR A 537 3.64 -11.47 32.44
N LEU A 538 4.80 -11.85 32.97
CA LEU A 538 5.65 -12.88 32.41
C LEU A 538 5.19 -14.23 32.94
N LEU A 539 4.62 -15.03 32.04
CA LEU A 539 4.38 -16.45 32.25
C LEU A 539 5.66 -17.22 31.88
N LYS A 540 6.16 -18.04 32.80
CA LYS A 540 7.12 -19.11 32.52
C LYS A 540 6.44 -20.45 32.72
N LEU A 541 6.76 -21.43 31.89
CA LEU A 541 6.34 -22.82 32.07
C LEU A 541 7.30 -23.79 31.38
N SER A 542 7.35 -25.03 31.87
CA SER A 542 7.92 -26.18 31.16
C SER A 542 6.77 -27.11 30.72
N VAL A 543 6.86 -27.65 29.51
CA VAL A 543 5.86 -28.58 28.95
C VAL A 543 6.51 -29.72 28.17
N MET A 544 5.92 -30.90 28.30
CA MET A 544 6.24 -32.14 27.57
C MET A 544 4.92 -32.86 27.24
N GLY A 545 4.81 -33.45 26.06
CA GLY A 545 3.67 -34.27 25.63
C GLY A 545 4.09 -35.66 25.18
N SER A 546 3.13 -36.40 24.65
CA SER A 546 3.35 -37.70 24.01
C SER A 546 3.38 -37.59 22.48
N GLU A 547 2.80 -36.51 21.92
CA GLU A 547 2.87 -36.17 20.50
C GLU A 547 3.59 -34.83 20.29
N ASP A 548 4.40 -34.75 19.23
CA ASP A 548 4.91 -33.47 18.72
C ASP A 548 3.83 -32.71 17.95
N LEU A 549 3.99 -31.38 17.82
CA LEU A 549 3.17 -30.51 16.95
C LEU A 549 1.69 -30.38 17.39
N LYS A 550 1.47 -30.57 18.68
CA LYS A 550 0.26 -30.16 19.40
C LYS A 550 0.48 -28.83 20.08
N ASN A 551 -0.58 -28.08 20.32
CA ASN A 551 -0.49 -26.79 21.00
C ASN A 551 -1.29 -26.74 22.30
N LEU A 552 -0.87 -25.85 23.20
CA LEU A 552 -1.74 -25.28 24.23
C LEU A 552 -1.81 -23.76 24.08
N GLU A 553 -2.95 -23.19 24.43
CA GLU A 553 -3.18 -21.74 24.48
C GLU A 553 -3.15 -21.27 25.93
N ALA A 554 -2.17 -20.46 26.29
CA ALA A 554 -2.10 -19.76 27.57
C ALA A 554 -2.80 -18.39 27.50
N PHE A 555 -3.68 -18.10 28.47
CA PHE A 555 -4.40 -16.83 28.57
C PHE A 555 -4.90 -16.59 30.00
N ILE A 556 -5.31 -15.35 30.29
CA ILE A 556 -5.99 -14.98 31.54
C ILE A 556 -7.47 -14.74 31.24
N ARG A 557 -8.36 -15.21 32.11
CA ARG A 557 -9.82 -14.98 32.04
C ARG A 557 -10.41 -14.72 33.42
N LYS A 558 -11.67 -14.26 33.49
CA LYS A 558 -12.43 -14.14 34.75
C LYS A 558 -12.56 -15.50 35.43
N SER A 559 -12.34 -15.59 36.75
CA SER A 559 -12.53 -16.83 37.52
C SER A 559 -14.01 -17.23 37.68
N ARG A 560 -14.94 -16.31 37.45
CA ARG A 560 -16.39 -16.53 37.53
C ARG A 560 -17.10 -16.19 36.22
N SER A 561 -18.33 -16.68 36.08
CA SER A 561 -19.25 -16.33 35.00
C SER A 561 -19.28 -14.82 34.73
N PRO A 562 -19.22 -14.35 33.47
CA PRO A 562 -19.32 -15.12 32.21
C PRO A 562 -18.03 -15.80 31.74
N TYR A 563 -16.94 -15.83 32.53
CA TYR A 563 -15.64 -16.45 32.16
C TYR A 563 -14.93 -15.84 30.94
N ASN A 564 -15.27 -14.60 30.57
CA ASN A 564 -14.65 -13.91 29.44
C ASN A 564 -13.11 -13.87 29.54
N ASP A 565 -12.45 -14.10 28.41
CA ASP A 565 -11.01 -13.87 28.23
C ASP A 565 -10.67 -12.41 28.57
N LEU A 566 -9.66 -12.21 29.41
CA LEU A 566 -9.14 -10.90 29.84
C LEU A 566 -7.86 -10.54 29.09
N SER A 567 -7.22 -11.48 28.41
CA SER A 567 -6.02 -11.27 27.60
C SER A 567 -6.13 -11.97 26.25
N ALA A 568 -5.33 -11.54 25.28
CA ALA A 568 -5.11 -12.33 24.08
C ALA A 568 -4.49 -13.70 24.42
N ARG A 569 -4.87 -14.73 23.67
CA ARG A 569 -4.30 -16.08 23.77
C ARG A 569 -2.88 -16.14 23.22
N ARG A 570 -2.06 -17.05 23.76
CA ARG A 570 -0.66 -17.26 23.39
C ARG A 570 -0.43 -18.75 23.19
N ASN A 571 -0.01 -19.13 21.98
CA ASN A 571 0.25 -20.54 21.67
C ASN A 571 1.61 -20.98 22.21
N VAL A 572 1.67 -22.25 22.60
CA VAL A 572 2.87 -22.92 23.09
C VAL A 572 2.91 -24.30 22.43
N SER A 573 4.01 -24.60 21.73
CA SER A 573 4.20 -25.91 21.14
C SER A 573 4.48 -26.96 22.22
N ILE A 574 3.72 -28.05 22.18
CA ILE A 574 3.96 -29.27 22.95
C ILE A 574 4.84 -30.19 22.10
N LYS A 575 5.83 -30.82 22.75
CA LYS A 575 6.77 -31.76 22.14
C LYS A 575 6.97 -32.98 23.02
N SER A 576 7.39 -34.07 22.39
CA SER A 576 7.89 -35.30 23.02
C SER A 576 9.12 -35.07 23.92
N SER A 577 9.81 -33.94 23.75
CA SER A 577 10.90 -33.45 24.59
C SER A 577 10.44 -32.28 25.48
N ILE A 578 11.07 -32.13 26.64
CA ILE A 578 10.81 -31.00 27.55
C ILE A 578 11.17 -29.70 26.83
N THR A 579 10.21 -28.78 26.77
CA THR A 579 10.41 -27.41 26.28
C THR A 579 10.07 -26.42 27.39
N SER A 580 10.80 -25.32 27.48
CA SER A 580 10.52 -24.23 28.42
C SER A 580 10.26 -22.94 27.67
N HIS A 581 9.25 -22.19 28.11
CA HIS A 581 8.69 -21.05 27.39
C HIS A 581 8.56 -19.84 28.30
N GLU A 582 8.83 -18.66 27.75
CA GLU A 582 8.65 -17.36 28.41
C GLU A 582 7.72 -16.50 27.56
N ILE A 583 6.60 -16.06 28.14
CA ILE A 583 5.47 -15.49 27.41
C ILE A 583 4.95 -14.26 28.16
N VAL A 584 4.90 -13.11 27.48
CA VAL A 584 4.27 -11.92 28.04
C VAL A 584 2.77 -11.91 27.72
N ILE A 585 1.97 -11.89 28.79
CA ILE A 585 0.51 -11.78 28.76
C ILE A 585 0.11 -10.41 29.30
N ALA A 586 -0.78 -9.71 28.59
CA ALA A 586 -1.25 -8.37 28.94
C ALA A 586 -2.79 -8.36 29.01
N PRO A 587 -3.38 -8.20 30.21
CA PRO A 587 -4.82 -8.03 30.34
C PRO A 587 -5.32 -6.70 29.75
N SER A 588 -6.44 -6.76 29.02
CA SER A 588 -7.14 -5.59 28.48
C SER A 588 -8.10 -4.96 29.49
N VAL A 589 -8.49 -5.69 30.53
CA VAL A 589 -9.45 -5.27 31.57
C VAL A 589 -8.92 -5.67 32.95
N SER A 590 -9.14 -4.81 33.95
CA SER A 590 -8.83 -5.13 35.35
C SER A 590 -9.89 -6.07 35.94
N GLU A 591 -9.45 -7.05 36.72
CA GLU A 591 -10.31 -8.04 37.37
C GLU A 591 -9.73 -8.40 38.76
N ALA A 592 -10.59 -8.50 39.77
CA ALA A 592 -10.18 -8.84 41.14
C ALA A 592 -9.98 -10.35 41.33
N GLU A 593 -10.75 -11.17 40.62
CA GLU A 593 -10.63 -12.63 40.62
C GLU A 593 -10.43 -13.16 39.19
N ALA A 594 -9.16 -13.29 38.79
CA ALA A 594 -8.76 -13.87 37.52
C ALA A 594 -8.08 -15.25 37.67
N SER A 595 -8.15 -16.03 36.61
CA SER A 595 -7.47 -17.32 36.46
C SER A 595 -6.56 -17.32 35.24
N LEU A 596 -5.37 -17.89 35.39
CA LEU A 596 -4.54 -18.38 34.30
C LEU A 596 -5.16 -19.67 33.77
N VAL A 597 -5.29 -19.78 32.45
CA VAL A 597 -5.88 -20.95 31.78
C VAL A 597 -4.97 -21.43 30.67
N PHE A 598 -4.87 -22.75 30.57
CA PHE A 598 -4.28 -23.45 29.44
C PHE A 598 -5.38 -24.25 28.74
N ASP A 599 -5.77 -23.85 27.52
CA ASP A 599 -6.64 -24.66 26.68
C ASP A 599 -5.75 -25.56 25.79
N ILE A 600 -5.75 -26.86 26.08
CA ILE A 600 -4.76 -27.83 25.60
C ILE A 600 -5.41 -28.74 24.54
N GLU A 601 -4.81 -28.92 23.37
CA GLU A 601 -5.34 -29.80 22.31
C GLU A 601 -5.38 -31.29 22.70
N GLU A 602 -6.43 -32.00 22.26
CA GLU A 602 -6.51 -33.47 22.34
C GLU A 602 -5.32 -34.15 21.64
N GLN A 603 -4.65 -35.07 22.34
CA GLN A 603 -3.56 -35.91 21.83
C GLN A 603 -3.56 -37.28 22.53
N ASN A 604 -2.99 -38.31 21.89
CA ASN A 604 -2.86 -39.62 22.51
C ASN A 604 -1.73 -39.59 23.55
N GLY A 605 -1.99 -40.16 24.72
CA GLY A 605 -1.02 -40.22 25.82
C GLY A 605 -1.00 -38.98 26.73
N PRO A 606 -0.20 -39.02 27.80
CA PRO A 606 -0.14 -37.94 28.79
C PRO A 606 0.61 -36.70 28.29
N ILE A 607 0.23 -35.56 28.87
CA ILE A 607 0.91 -34.27 28.79
C ILE A 607 1.33 -33.88 30.21
N PHE A 608 2.52 -33.32 30.36
CA PHE A 608 3.08 -32.84 31.62
C PHE A 608 3.34 -31.34 31.53
N ILE A 609 2.87 -30.58 32.52
CA ILE A 609 3.14 -29.15 32.69
C ILE A 609 3.74 -28.93 34.08
N ASP A 610 4.77 -28.10 34.16
CA ASP A 610 5.55 -27.87 35.37
C ASP A 610 6.23 -26.48 35.34
N ASN A 611 6.92 -26.10 36.42
CA ASN A 611 7.67 -24.85 36.56
C ASN A 611 6.86 -23.59 36.22
N ILE A 612 5.56 -23.59 36.53
CA ILE A 612 4.66 -22.50 36.15
C ILE A 612 4.90 -21.29 37.06
N GLN A 613 5.28 -20.16 36.47
CA GLN A 613 5.44 -18.90 37.18
C GLN A 613 4.68 -17.80 36.44
N LEU A 614 3.95 -16.95 37.16
CA LEU A 614 3.29 -15.78 36.57
C LEU A 614 3.62 -14.55 37.41
N THR A 615 4.48 -13.68 36.88
CA THR A 615 5.04 -12.55 37.64
C THR A 615 4.80 -11.23 36.92
N GLU A 616 4.45 -10.17 37.64
CA GLU A 616 4.30 -8.83 37.05
C GLU A 616 5.66 -8.29 36.59
N VAL A 617 5.72 -7.74 35.37
CA VAL A 617 6.95 -7.25 34.75
C VAL A 617 6.78 -5.87 34.11
N SER A 618 7.85 -5.08 34.16
CA SER A 618 8.05 -3.98 33.22
C SER A 618 8.55 -4.57 31.90
N ALA A 619 7.76 -4.46 30.85
CA ALA A 619 8.15 -4.85 29.50
C ALA A 619 7.54 -3.88 28.49
N GLN A 620 8.18 -3.73 27.33
CA GLN A 620 7.63 -2.95 26.21
C GLN A 620 7.56 -3.79 24.95
N PRO A 621 6.55 -3.58 24.06
CA PRO A 621 6.53 -4.24 22.75
C PRO A 621 7.79 -3.86 21.98
N VAL A 622 8.40 -4.83 21.30
CA VAL A 622 9.47 -4.56 20.33
C VAL A 622 8.82 -4.04 19.05
N ASP A 623 9.26 -2.88 18.52
CA ASP A 623 8.84 -2.47 17.18
C ASP A 623 9.54 -3.40 16.16
N PRO A 624 8.80 -4.07 15.27
CA PRO A 624 9.39 -4.81 14.17
C PRO A 624 10.44 -4.05 13.36
N LYS A 625 10.35 -2.72 13.25
CA LYS A 625 11.33 -1.87 12.55
C LYS A 625 12.73 -1.90 13.18
N ASP A 626 12.82 -2.05 14.49
CA ASP A 626 14.10 -2.10 15.21
C ASP A 626 14.86 -3.42 14.95
N SER A 627 14.14 -4.45 14.47
CA SER A 627 14.67 -5.81 14.31
C SER A 627 14.56 -6.37 12.89
N ILE A 628 13.77 -5.74 12.01
CA ILE A 628 13.50 -6.20 10.63
C ILE A 628 13.61 -5.00 9.69
N ARG A 629 14.51 -5.12 8.73
CA ARG A 629 14.72 -4.15 7.66
C ARG A 629 14.26 -4.75 6.34
N PHE A 630 13.51 -3.97 5.57
CA PHE A 630 13.09 -4.31 4.21
C PHE A 630 13.51 -3.17 3.27
N ASP A 631 14.27 -3.53 2.25
CA ASP A 631 14.78 -2.60 1.25
C ASP A 631 14.51 -3.18 -0.14
N TYR A 632 14.15 -2.31 -1.09
CA TYR A 632 13.91 -2.67 -2.48
C TYR A 632 14.63 -1.73 -3.44
N ASN A 633 14.73 -2.16 -4.70
CA ASN A 633 15.38 -1.45 -5.78
C ASN A 633 14.45 -1.33 -7.00
N PRO A 634 13.80 -0.18 -7.21
CA PRO A 634 12.91 0.07 -8.36
C PRO A 634 13.63 0.45 -9.65
N THR A 635 14.97 0.38 -9.70
CA THR A 635 15.78 0.86 -10.83
C THR A 635 16.35 -0.28 -11.67
N THR A 636 16.89 0.06 -12.85
CA THR A 636 17.61 -0.85 -13.76
C THR A 636 19.06 -1.12 -13.36
N ILE A 637 19.60 -0.45 -12.33
CA ILE A 637 20.97 -0.60 -11.83
C ILE A 637 20.98 -1.21 -10.42
N THR A 638 22.09 -1.77 -9.96
CA THR A 638 22.18 -2.36 -8.61
C THR A 638 22.22 -1.26 -7.54
N LYS A 639 21.27 -1.26 -6.59
CA LYS A 639 21.25 -0.37 -5.42
C LYS A 639 22.18 -0.90 -4.34
N THR A 640 23.07 -0.06 -3.81
CA THR A 640 23.84 -0.38 -2.59
C THR A 640 23.19 0.34 -1.40
N VAL A 641 22.93 -0.40 -0.34
CA VAL A 641 22.25 0.08 0.88
C VAL A 641 23.20 -0.08 2.07
N PRO A 642 23.53 1.00 2.82
CA PRO A 642 24.40 0.90 3.99
C PRO A 642 23.69 0.23 5.17
N LEU A 643 24.44 -0.57 5.92
CA LEU A 643 24.00 -1.28 7.11
C LEU A 643 24.78 -0.80 8.34
N ASP A 644 24.03 -0.36 9.34
CA ASP A 644 24.43 0.13 10.67
C ASP A 644 24.80 -1.00 11.64
N GLY A 645 24.47 -2.25 11.31
CA GLY A 645 24.72 -3.41 12.16
C GLY A 645 25.08 -4.69 11.39
N ARG A 646 25.06 -5.82 12.12
CA ARG A 646 25.06 -7.16 11.53
C ARG A 646 23.61 -7.59 11.30
N TYR A 647 23.35 -8.10 10.11
CA TYR A 647 22.04 -8.59 9.70
C TYR A 647 22.14 -9.99 9.12
N ILE A 648 21.05 -10.75 9.18
CA ILE A 648 20.90 -12.04 8.51
C ILE A 648 19.69 -11.98 7.57
N ASP A 649 19.83 -12.43 6.31
CA ASP A 649 18.67 -12.57 5.42
C ASP A 649 17.86 -13.83 5.75
N VAL A 650 16.67 -13.96 5.15
CA VAL A 650 15.78 -15.10 5.35
C VAL A 650 16.40 -16.45 4.95
N LYS A 651 17.47 -16.46 4.14
CA LYS A 651 18.18 -17.66 3.69
C LYS A 651 19.31 -18.05 4.65
N GLY A 652 19.57 -17.25 5.68
CA GLY A 652 20.60 -17.47 6.68
C GLY A 652 21.96 -16.84 6.34
N LYS A 653 22.05 -15.99 5.30
CA LYS A 653 23.30 -15.32 4.95
C LYS A 653 23.48 -14.05 5.77
N GLU A 654 24.66 -13.87 6.36
CA GLU A 654 25.01 -12.65 7.09
C GLU A 654 25.45 -11.50 6.17
N TYR A 655 25.16 -10.28 6.61
CA TYR A 655 25.52 -9.01 5.97
C TYR A 655 26.02 -8.02 7.03
N LYS A 656 27.01 -7.19 6.67
CA LYS A 656 27.56 -6.11 7.51
C LYS A 656 28.03 -4.96 6.62
N GLY A 657 27.87 -3.72 7.07
CA GLY A 657 28.35 -2.50 6.39
C GLY A 657 27.52 -2.09 5.18
N SER A 658 27.18 -3.00 4.27
CA SER A 658 26.25 -2.75 3.17
C SER A 658 25.64 -4.04 2.60
N VAL A 659 24.51 -3.89 1.90
CA VAL A 659 23.91 -4.92 1.04
C VAL A 659 23.72 -4.38 -0.38
N GLN A 660 23.98 -5.22 -1.39
CA GLN A 660 23.65 -4.94 -2.78
C GLN A 660 22.32 -5.59 -3.15
N ILE A 661 21.44 -4.82 -3.79
CA ILE A 661 20.10 -5.22 -4.20
C ILE A 661 20.03 -5.11 -5.74
N PRO A 662 19.94 -6.23 -6.46
CA PRO A 662 19.82 -6.23 -7.92
C PRO A 662 18.65 -5.39 -8.45
N PRO A 663 18.65 -5.01 -9.73
CA PRO A 663 17.52 -4.34 -10.39
C PRO A 663 16.20 -5.05 -10.13
N PHE A 664 15.13 -4.30 -9.89
CA PHE A 664 13.76 -4.81 -9.74
C PHE A 664 13.60 -5.94 -8.69
N SER A 665 14.35 -5.85 -7.60
CA SER A 665 14.37 -6.85 -6.52
C SER A 665 14.35 -6.21 -5.13
N SER A 666 14.31 -7.06 -4.09
CA SER A 666 14.30 -6.63 -2.70
C SER A 666 15.06 -7.60 -1.78
N VAL A 667 15.32 -7.13 -0.56
CA VAL A 667 15.94 -7.91 0.51
C VAL A 667 15.18 -7.68 1.82
N ILE A 668 15.02 -8.75 2.59
CA ILE A 668 14.52 -8.71 3.97
C ILE A 668 15.65 -9.19 4.88
N LEU A 669 15.97 -8.37 5.87
CA LEU A 669 17.09 -8.54 6.80
C LEU A 669 16.57 -8.52 8.24
N ILE A 670 17.03 -9.46 9.07
CA ILE A 670 16.74 -9.52 10.50
C ILE A 670 18.01 -9.13 11.28
N ALA A 671 17.88 -8.27 12.29
CA ALA A 671 19.00 -7.79 13.09
C ALA A 671 19.63 -8.92 13.93
N ALA A 672 20.94 -9.06 13.84
CA ALA A 672 21.71 -9.98 14.67
C ALA A 672 21.99 -9.38 16.07
N LYS A 673 20.93 -9.04 16.85
CA LYS A 673 21.04 -8.71 18.30
C LYS A 673 21.98 -9.73 18.97
N GLY A 674 23.11 -9.24 19.49
CA GLY A 674 24.27 -10.06 19.88
C GLY A 674 25.61 -9.31 19.89
N VAL A 675 25.60 -8.01 20.21
CA VAL A 675 26.81 -7.20 20.45
C VAL A 675 26.51 -6.26 21.61
N ALA A 676 27.34 -6.27 22.66
CA ALA A 676 27.28 -5.31 23.75
C ALA A 676 27.76 -3.92 23.28
N ASN A 677 27.46 -2.87 24.05
CA ASN A 677 28.00 -1.53 23.78
C ASN A 677 29.50 -1.45 24.08
N ASP A 678 30.33 -2.02 23.21
CA ASP A 678 31.78 -1.78 23.18
C ASP A 678 32.08 -0.61 22.22
N GLN A 679 31.83 0.61 22.69
CA GLN A 679 32.60 1.77 22.27
C GLN A 679 33.57 2.13 23.39
N PRO A 680 34.90 2.13 23.14
CA PRO A 680 35.84 2.76 24.06
C PRO A 680 35.52 4.27 24.16
N PRO A 681 35.51 4.87 25.36
CA PRO A 681 35.36 6.31 25.48
C PRO A 681 36.61 7.00 24.92
N LEU A 682 36.42 7.94 24.00
CA LEU A 682 37.49 8.83 23.52
C LEU A 682 37.06 10.31 23.69
N PRO A 683 38.04 11.24 23.78
CA PRO A 683 37.86 12.43 24.60
C PRO A 683 37.07 13.56 23.94
N ILE A 684 36.57 14.46 24.79
CA ILE A 684 36.01 15.75 24.39
C ILE A 684 37.16 16.70 24.03
N ASP A 685 37.24 17.14 22.77
CA ASP A 685 37.49 18.56 22.43
C ASP A 685 37.26 18.91 20.93
N SER A 686 36.78 20.14 20.69
CA SER A 686 36.75 20.92 19.43
C SER A 686 36.23 20.32 18.08
N VAL A 687 34.91 20.41 17.88
CA VAL A 687 34.15 21.06 16.76
C VAL A 687 34.89 21.41 15.43
N PRO A 688 34.29 21.29 14.20
CA PRO A 688 33.16 20.44 13.72
C PRO A 688 33.45 19.69 12.39
N GLU A 689 32.84 18.52 12.15
CA GLU A 689 32.80 17.96 10.78
C GLU A 689 31.52 17.18 10.41
N VAL A 690 31.26 17.19 9.10
CA VAL A 690 30.03 16.86 8.35
C VAL A 690 29.45 15.45 8.62
N SER A 691 28.16 15.39 9.03
CA SER A 691 27.39 14.14 9.09
C SER A 691 26.60 13.86 7.81
N LYS A 692 26.71 12.64 7.28
CA LYS A 692 25.90 12.11 6.16
C LYS A 692 24.39 12.07 6.49
N PRO A 693 23.49 12.12 5.48
CA PRO A 693 22.05 12.04 5.70
C PRO A 693 21.61 10.64 6.16
N ALA A 694 20.66 10.60 7.09
CA ALA A 694 19.99 9.38 7.52
C ALA A 694 18.65 9.23 6.79
N ASP A 695 18.43 8.09 6.13
CA ASP A 695 17.10 7.67 5.67
C ASP A 695 16.27 7.18 6.87
N THR A 696 15.13 7.82 7.14
CA THR A 696 14.17 7.33 8.13
C THR A 696 12.71 7.54 7.69
N LEU A 697 11.96 6.44 7.54
CA LEU A 697 10.51 6.41 7.25
C LEU A 697 9.71 5.96 8.50
N VAL A 698 9.19 6.93 9.28
CA VAL A 698 8.51 6.79 10.59
C VAL A 698 7.55 8.00 10.81
N ASP A 699 6.27 7.92 11.21
CA ASP A 699 5.34 6.79 11.39
C ASP A 699 3.84 7.17 11.33
N ASN A 700 2.95 6.17 11.44
CA ASN A 700 1.51 6.28 11.72
C ASN A 700 1.19 7.31 12.83
N PRO A 701 0.25 8.26 12.60
CA PRO A 701 -0.07 9.30 13.58
C PRO A 701 -0.89 8.78 14.78
N PRO A 702 -0.93 9.52 15.91
CA PRO A 702 -1.64 9.11 17.12
C PRO A 702 -3.16 9.13 16.92
N ALA A 703 -3.87 8.39 17.78
CA ALA A 703 -5.30 8.12 17.70
C ALA A 703 -6.15 9.34 17.25
N GLY A 704 -6.88 9.15 16.15
CA GLY A 704 -7.85 10.10 15.61
C GLY A 704 -7.34 11.02 14.48
N PHE A 705 -6.03 11.04 14.17
CA PHE A 705 -5.55 11.64 12.92
C PHE A 705 -5.47 10.56 11.83
N LEU A 706 -5.93 10.87 10.61
CA LEU A 706 -5.88 9.99 9.45
C LEU A 706 -4.58 10.15 8.66
N TYR A 707 -4.08 11.38 8.55
CA TYR A 707 -2.75 11.72 8.04
C TYR A 707 -2.31 13.09 8.58
N LEU A 708 -1.01 13.35 8.51
CA LEU A 708 -0.39 14.68 8.58
C LEU A 708 0.74 14.67 7.54
N ALA A 709 0.76 15.65 6.64
CA ALA A 709 1.71 15.79 5.55
C ALA A 709 2.08 17.26 5.38
N GLY A 710 3.23 17.53 4.76
CA GLY A 710 3.64 18.90 4.43
C GLY A 710 4.32 18.92 3.07
N VAL A 711 3.83 19.76 2.18
CA VAL A 711 4.27 19.82 0.78
C VAL A 711 4.85 21.20 0.51
N GLN A 712 6.08 21.27 0.00
CA GLN A 712 6.61 22.55 -0.50
C GLN A 712 5.85 22.95 -1.76
N ILE A 713 5.26 24.14 -1.74
CA ILE A 713 4.58 24.77 -2.88
C ILE A 713 5.34 26.08 -3.14
N ASP A 714 6.21 26.09 -4.15
CA ASP A 714 7.08 27.22 -4.48
C ASP A 714 7.88 27.71 -3.25
N THR A 715 7.55 28.89 -2.72
CA THR A 715 8.24 29.57 -1.62
C THR A 715 7.70 29.21 -0.23
N ARG A 716 6.65 28.40 -0.12
CA ARG A 716 6.00 28.03 1.16
C ARG A 716 5.91 26.52 1.37
N ILE A 717 5.54 26.08 2.57
CA ILE A 717 5.14 24.69 2.86
C ILE A 717 3.67 24.68 3.29
N ASP A 718 2.82 23.98 2.54
CA ASP A 718 1.43 23.75 2.91
C ASP A 718 1.35 22.48 3.76
N VAL A 719 0.98 22.62 5.04
CA VAL A 719 0.87 21.51 5.99
C VAL A 719 -0.58 21.09 6.12
N SER A 720 -0.89 19.89 5.65
CA SER A 720 -2.24 19.32 5.58
C SER A 720 -2.40 18.14 6.53
N TRP A 721 -3.54 18.03 7.20
CA TRP A 721 -3.88 16.87 8.00
C TRP A 721 -5.38 16.60 7.96
N SER A 722 -5.76 15.37 8.32
CA SER A 722 -7.16 15.01 8.47
C SER A 722 -7.42 14.30 9.78
N LYS A 723 -8.61 14.52 10.34
CA LYS A 723 -8.98 14.11 11.70
C LYS A 723 -10.37 13.49 11.68
N LEU A 724 -10.48 12.27 12.21
CA LEU A 724 -11.75 11.62 12.48
C LEU A 724 -12.34 12.19 13.79
N ASN A 725 -13.63 12.49 13.82
CA ASN A 725 -14.36 13.06 14.97
C ASN A 725 -13.58 14.19 15.68
N PRO A 726 -13.35 15.34 15.03
CA PRO A 726 -12.46 16.39 15.52
C PRO A 726 -12.92 17.10 16.80
N GLY A 727 -14.12 16.81 17.31
CA GLY A 727 -14.72 17.45 18.49
C GLY A 727 -15.30 18.84 18.21
N THR A 728 -16.36 19.23 18.92
CA THR A 728 -17.08 20.51 18.66
C THR A 728 -16.30 21.76 19.04
N ASP A 729 -15.38 21.64 19.99
CA ASP A 729 -14.69 22.76 20.65
C ASP A 729 -13.16 22.62 20.65
N ALA A 730 -12.62 21.66 19.89
CA ALA A 730 -11.19 21.50 19.78
C ALA A 730 -10.57 22.60 18.90
N THR A 731 -9.38 23.04 19.27
CA THR A 731 -8.52 23.87 18.41
C THR A 731 -7.27 23.11 18.02
N TYR A 732 -6.93 23.14 16.73
CA TYR A 732 -5.66 22.68 16.19
C TYR A 732 -4.70 23.87 16.04
N GLU A 733 -3.49 23.76 16.57
CA GLU A 733 -2.41 24.73 16.36
C GLU A 733 -1.26 24.04 15.64
N LEU A 734 -0.89 24.56 14.47
CA LEU A 734 0.31 24.13 13.77
C LEU A 734 1.53 24.72 14.49
N GLU A 735 2.41 23.86 14.98
CA GLU A 735 3.71 24.25 15.54
C GLU A 735 4.85 23.77 14.64
N ARG A 736 5.89 24.60 14.50
CA ARG A 736 7.09 24.35 13.69
C ARG A 736 8.36 24.45 14.54
N SER A 737 9.33 23.58 14.26
CA SER A 737 10.66 23.53 14.88
C SER A 737 11.77 23.49 13.81
N GLU A 738 12.97 23.94 14.19
CA GLU A 738 14.20 23.85 13.38
C GLU A 738 15.00 22.57 13.64
N ASN A 739 14.78 21.92 14.79
CA ASN A 739 15.60 20.83 15.29
C ASN A 739 14.80 19.63 15.81
N GLY A 740 13.49 19.58 15.55
CA GLY A 740 12.59 18.54 16.06
C GLY A 740 12.33 18.55 17.57
N ILE A 741 12.96 19.46 18.33
CA ILE A 741 12.88 19.52 19.80
C ILE A 741 12.09 20.75 20.26
N ALA A 742 12.47 21.95 19.80
CA ALA A 742 11.89 23.22 20.26
C ALA A 742 10.85 23.78 19.27
N PHE A 743 9.56 23.58 19.58
CA PHE A 743 8.44 23.97 18.71
C PHE A 743 7.87 25.36 19.03
N LYS A 744 7.60 26.13 17.98
CA LYS A 744 6.92 27.44 18.02
C LYS A 744 5.64 27.38 17.20
N LYS A 745 4.53 27.88 17.73
CA LYS A 745 3.26 27.98 16.99
C LYS A 745 3.41 28.92 15.78
N ILE A 746 2.93 28.46 14.62
CA ILE A 746 2.89 29.22 13.36
C ILE A 746 1.49 29.31 12.73
N GLY A 747 0.51 28.53 13.21
CA GLY A 747 -0.87 28.58 12.71
C GLY A 747 -1.92 28.10 13.72
N LYS A 748 -3.20 28.33 13.42
CA LYS A 748 -4.35 27.90 14.24
C LYS A 748 -5.60 27.73 13.37
N VAL A 749 -6.34 26.65 13.57
CA VAL A 749 -7.68 26.42 12.99
C VAL A 749 -8.60 25.79 14.04
N LYS A 750 -9.89 26.14 14.03
CA LYS A 750 -10.90 25.52 14.89
C LYS A 750 -11.42 24.23 14.25
N ALA A 751 -11.84 23.27 15.06
CA ALA A 751 -12.50 22.08 14.56
C ALA A 751 -13.84 22.41 13.86
N GLY A 752 -14.15 21.69 12.78
CA GLY A 752 -15.45 21.74 12.12
C GLY A 752 -16.53 21.08 12.98
N LYS A 753 -17.66 21.77 13.21
CA LYS A 753 -18.78 21.23 14.00
C LYS A 753 -19.47 20.06 13.29
N GLY A 754 -19.74 18.98 14.03
CA GLY A 754 -20.57 17.86 13.55
C GLY A 754 -19.94 16.94 12.50
N ALA A 755 -18.69 17.17 12.10
CA ALA A 755 -18.04 16.38 11.06
C ALA A 755 -17.53 15.03 11.58
N VAL A 756 -17.85 13.92 10.89
CA VAL A 756 -17.25 12.59 11.15
C VAL A 756 -15.78 12.56 10.76
N ARG A 757 -15.41 13.34 9.73
CA ARG A 757 -14.04 13.60 9.28
C ARG A 757 -13.92 15.06 8.86
N ALA A 758 -12.81 15.71 9.22
CA ALA A 758 -12.47 17.03 8.71
C ALA A 758 -11.00 17.07 8.28
N ASP A 759 -10.77 17.66 7.10
CA ASP A 759 -9.45 17.91 6.52
C ASP A 759 -9.10 19.39 6.72
N TYR A 760 -7.82 19.67 6.97
CA TYR A 760 -7.31 21.00 7.28
C TYR A 760 -5.97 21.20 6.57
N THR A 761 -5.72 22.40 6.07
CA THR A 761 -4.42 22.82 5.54
C THR A 761 -4.05 24.18 6.13
N ILE A 762 -2.80 24.34 6.57
CA ILE A 762 -2.25 25.63 6.97
C ILE A 762 -0.94 25.88 6.19
N PRO A 763 -0.87 26.97 5.39
CA PRO A 763 0.35 27.39 4.71
C PRO A 763 1.36 28.00 5.68
N HIS A 764 2.62 27.61 5.57
CA HIS A 764 3.77 28.24 6.22
C HIS A 764 4.61 28.98 5.17
N TYR A 765 4.47 30.30 5.13
CA TYR A 765 5.06 31.15 4.07
C TYR A 765 6.54 31.50 4.23
N ASN A 766 7.13 31.33 5.43
CA ASN A 766 8.54 31.65 5.70
C ASN A 766 9.36 30.45 6.25
N PRO A 767 9.32 29.27 5.62
CA PRO A 767 10.13 28.12 6.03
C PRO A 767 11.61 28.44 5.89
N LYS A 768 12.43 27.93 6.82
CA LYS A 768 13.89 28.12 6.73
C LYS A 768 14.48 27.10 5.76
N PRO A 769 15.56 27.44 5.03
CA PRO A 769 16.32 26.49 4.22
C PRO A 769 16.68 25.25 5.03
N GLY A 770 16.49 24.06 4.45
CA GLY A 770 16.74 22.79 5.12
C GLY A 770 15.50 22.24 5.85
N SER A 771 15.73 21.50 6.93
CA SER A 771 14.67 20.73 7.58
C SER A 771 13.75 21.61 8.44
N ASN A 772 12.45 21.47 8.22
CA ASN A 772 11.40 22.10 9.02
C ASN A 772 10.52 21.00 9.61
N TYR A 773 10.42 20.98 10.94
CA TYR A 773 9.67 19.96 11.67
C TYR A 773 8.30 20.53 12.05
N TYR A 774 7.21 19.84 11.74
CA TYR A 774 5.84 20.30 12.01
C TYR A 774 5.05 19.29 12.83
N ARG A 775 4.23 19.79 13.75
CA ARG A 775 3.25 18.98 14.48
C ARG A 775 1.98 19.79 14.76
N ILE A 776 0.88 19.10 14.98
CA ILE A 776 -0.39 19.69 15.40
C ILE A 776 -0.56 19.54 16.89
N LYS A 777 -0.62 20.65 17.62
CA LYS A 777 -1.05 20.70 19.02
C LYS A 777 -2.57 20.79 19.06
N VAL A 778 -3.21 19.86 19.75
CA VAL A 778 -4.65 19.84 19.94
C VAL A 778 -4.99 20.37 21.32
N ARG A 779 -5.88 21.37 21.36
CA ARG A 779 -6.52 21.88 22.58
C ARG A 779 -7.99 21.47 22.58
N PRO A 780 -8.36 20.29 23.11
CA PRO A 780 -9.76 19.98 23.43
C PRO A 780 -10.19 20.86 24.62
N GLY A 781 -11.39 21.45 24.59
CA GLY A 781 -11.77 22.52 25.53
C GLY A 781 -11.70 22.17 27.03
N SER A 782 -11.79 20.90 27.40
CA SER A 782 -11.85 20.41 28.79
C SER A 782 -10.83 19.31 29.14
N LEU A 783 -9.90 18.97 28.23
CA LEU A 783 -8.90 17.91 28.44
C LEU A 783 -7.48 18.45 28.19
N GLY A 784 -6.47 17.76 28.73
CA GLY A 784 -5.07 18.15 28.57
C GLY A 784 -4.64 18.23 27.10
N ASN A 785 -3.72 19.17 26.79
CA ASN A 785 -3.19 19.33 25.44
C ASN A 785 -2.45 18.05 25.00
N TYR A 786 -2.69 17.59 23.77
CA TYR A 786 -1.94 16.50 23.15
C TYR A 786 -1.44 16.91 21.77
N TYR A 787 -0.53 16.12 21.19
CA TYR A 787 0.14 16.44 19.93
C TYR A 787 -0.03 15.30 18.92
N SER A 788 0.00 15.63 17.62
CA SER A 788 0.23 14.64 16.56
C SER A 788 1.69 14.16 16.57
N ASN A 789 2.00 13.20 15.70
CA ASN A 789 3.39 12.97 15.29
C ASN A 789 4.00 14.25 14.74
N THR A 790 5.33 14.33 14.81
CA THR A 790 6.11 15.35 14.10
C THR A 790 6.45 14.82 12.72
N ILE A 791 6.16 15.60 11.68
CA ILE A 791 6.68 15.37 10.32
C ILE A 791 7.87 16.28 10.06
N GLN A 792 8.84 15.80 9.27
CA GLN A 792 9.94 16.62 8.76
C GLN A 792 9.68 16.91 7.29
N VAL A 793 9.73 18.19 6.90
CA VAL A 793 9.64 18.63 5.51
C VAL A 793 10.93 19.35 5.18
N GLN A 794 11.63 18.88 4.16
CA GLN A 794 12.81 19.56 3.64
C GLN A 794 12.35 20.73 2.77
N TYR A 795 12.65 21.96 3.19
CA TYR A 795 12.44 23.16 2.39
C TYR A 795 13.71 23.46 1.60
N LEU A 796 13.62 23.34 0.28
CA LEU A 796 14.69 23.73 -0.63
C LEU A 796 14.52 25.21 -0.94
N ASN A 797 15.48 26.02 -0.48
CA ASN A 797 15.46 27.45 -0.69
C ASN A 797 15.67 27.74 -2.18
N PRO A 798 14.74 28.39 -2.91
CA PRO A 798 14.79 28.48 -4.38
C PRO A 798 15.97 29.26 -4.99
N THR A 799 16.92 29.75 -4.19
CA THR A 799 17.92 30.75 -4.59
C THR A 799 19.38 30.46 -4.18
N VAL A 800 19.72 29.31 -3.57
CA VAL A 800 21.06 29.12 -2.95
C VAL A 800 21.68 27.73 -3.17
N ASN A 801 22.88 27.73 -3.78
CA ASN A 801 23.92 26.69 -3.85
C ASN A 801 23.58 25.39 -4.63
N THR A 802 24.40 24.83 -5.54
CA THR A 802 25.86 24.87 -5.78
C THR A 802 26.75 24.56 -4.58
N ALA A 803 26.85 23.28 -4.23
CA ALA A 803 27.97 22.69 -3.49
C ALA A 803 28.32 21.32 -4.08
N ARG A 804 29.62 21.02 -4.21
CA ARG A 804 30.13 19.78 -4.83
C ARG A 804 30.07 18.60 -3.84
N LEU A 805 29.62 17.43 -4.31
CA LEU A 805 30.02 16.13 -3.78
C LEU A 805 30.53 15.27 -4.94
N SER A 806 31.65 14.59 -4.74
CA SER A 806 32.42 13.94 -5.80
C SER A 806 31.96 12.52 -6.10
N THR A 807 31.71 12.24 -7.38
CA THR A 807 31.94 10.95 -8.06
C THR A 807 31.40 9.67 -7.39
N GLN A 808 30.16 9.29 -7.68
CA GLN A 808 29.83 8.29 -8.73
C GLN A 808 28.36 7.85 -8.65
N GLY A 809 27.62 8.02 -9.76
CA GLY A 809 26.44 7.20 -10.10
C GLY A 809 25.23 7.26 -9.16
N ALA A 810 24.49 8.36 -9.17
CA ALA A 810 23.13 8.40 -8.64
C ALA A 810 22.23 9.33 -9.45
N ASP A 811 21.15 8.77 -9.98
CA ASP A 811 19.90 9.45 -10.37
C ASP A 811 18.77 8.44 -10.06
N SER A 812 17.62 8.81 -9.52
CA SER A 812 16.85 10.02 -9.83
C SER A 812 15.89 10.42 -8.70
N ILE A 813 15.81 11.72 -8.40
CA ILE A 813 14.65 12.36 -7.72
C ILE A 813 14.43 13.72 -8.38
N LEU A 814 13.21 13.97 -8.88
CA LEU A 814 12.74 15.27 -9.37
C LEU A 814 11.26 15.48 -9.02
N ILE A 815 10.88 16.74 -8.78
CA ILE A 815 9.49 17.20 -8.62
C ILE A 815 9.21 18.34 -9.63
N PHE A 816 7.95 18.41 -10.08
CA PHE A 816 7.37 19.29 -11.12
C PHE A 816 6.64 20.50 -10.47
N PRO A 817 5.95 21.41 -11.21
CA PRO A 817 6.20 22.09 -12.48
C PRO A 817 6.20 23.65 -12.30
N LEU A 818 6.25 24.42 -13.40
CA LEU A 818 6.02 25.88 -13.43
C LEU A 818 4.90 26.27 -14.44
N PRO A 819 4.24 27.45 -14.32
CA PRO A 819 2.91 27.69 -14.88
C PRO A 819 2.84 27.85 -16.42
N THR A 820 1.64 27.58 -16.95
CA THR A 820 1.30 27.62 -18.39
C THR A 820 1.30 29.04 -19.00
N PRO A 821 2.02 29.28 -20.11
CA PRO A 821 1.95 30.53 -20.87
C PRO A 821 0.78 30.57 -21.89
N LYS A 822 0.41 31.79 -22.31
CA LYS A 822 -0.53 32.04 -23.42
C LYS A 822 0.09 31.74 -24.82
N PRO A 823 -0.73 31.59 -25.89
CA PRO A 823 -0.24 31.38 -27.26
C PRO A 823 0.66 32.50 -27.80
N ASP A 824 1.59 32.14 -28.69
CA ASP A 824 2.59 33.04 -29.31
C ASP A 824 2.00 33.91 -30.44
N ASP A 825 2.56 35.10 -30.65
CA ASP A 825 2.06 36.12 -31.62
C ASP A 825 2.76 36.05 -33.00
N GLY A 826 3.70 35.12 -33.17
CA GLY A 826 4.45 34.90 -34.40
C GLY A 826 5.63 35.86 -34.60
N LYS A 827 5.86 36.83 -33.71
CA LYS A 827 6.95 37.81 -33.81
C LYS A 827 8.09 37.46 -32.83
N GLY A 828 9.24 37.08 -33.40
CA GLY A 828 10.44 36.72 -32.64
C GLY A 828 11.52 36.06 -33.50
N PHE A 829 12.71 35.90 -32.92
CA PHE A 829 13.90 35.33 -33.58
C PHE A 829 13.69 33.87 -34.05
N THR A 830 14.42 33.48 -35.10
CA THR A 830 14.34 32.17 -35.76
C THR A 830 15.59 31.33 -35.54
N ASP A 831 15.57 30.08 -35.98
CA ASP A 831 16.75 29.20 -35.94
C ASP A 831 17.94 29.74 -36.77
N GLY A 832 17.67 30.52 -37.82
CA GLY A 832 18.71 31.17 -38.64
C GLY A 832 19.42 32.33 -37.93
N ASP A 833 18.79 32.93 -36.92
CA ASP A 833 19.32 34.07 -36.18
C ASP A 833 20.35 33.67 -35.11
N ILE A 834 20.44 32.39 -34.75
CA ILE A 834 21.24 31.87 -33.64
C ILE A 834 22.57 31.32 -34.16
N LYS A 835 23.70 31.84 -33.65
CA LYS A 835 25.06 31.34 -33.90
C LYS A 835 25.75 30.98 -32.59
N ILE A 836 26.36 29.78 -32.54
CA ILE A 836 27.19 29.30 -31.43
C ILE A 836 28.60 29.07 -31.98
N THR A 837 29.59 29.79 -31.47
CA THR A 837 30.98 29.79 -31.99
C THR A 837 32.02 29.95 -30.88
N PRO A 838 33.14 29.22 -30.89
CA PRO A 838 33.47 28.10 -31.78
C PRO A 838 32.54 26.89 -31.57
N ASN A 839 32.53 25.99 -32.55
CA ASN A 839 31.84 24.70 -32.50
C ASN A 839 32.54 23.76 -33.49
N PRO A 840 33.30 22.73 -33.04
CA PRO A 840 33.48 22.32 -31.64
C PRO A 840 34.22 23.36 -30.77
N ALA A 841 34.04 23.28 -29.44
CA ALA A 841 34.62 24.20 -28.46
C ALA A 841 35.37 23.46 -27.34
N SER A 842 36.55 23.95 -26.95
CA SER A 842 37.36 23.36 -25.87
C SER A 842 37.30 24.14 -24.56
N GLU A 843 37.11 25.47 -24.62
CA GLU A 843 37.14 26.32 -23.43
C GLU A 843 35.90 27.20 -23.28
N LYS A 844 35.47 27.86 -24.37
CA LYS A 844 34.35 28.79 -24.35
C LYS A 844 33.51 28.69 -25.61
N ILE A 845 32.23 29.03 -25.47
CA ILE A 845 31.33 29.34 -26.59
C ILE A 845 30.83 30.77 -26.46
N GLN A 846 30.68 31.44 -27.59
CA GLN A 846 29.93 32.67 -27.73
C GLN A 846 28.64 32.36 -28.49
N ILE A 847 27.51 32.68 -27.87
CA ILE A 847 26.18 32.59 -28.48
C ILE A 847 25.76 34.01 -28.89
N LYS A 848 25.39 34.18 -30.16
CA LYS A 848 24.81 35.42 -30.72
C LYS A 848 23.43 35.14 -31.29
N ILE A 849 22.50 36.07 -31.09
CA ILE A 849 21.11 35.97 -31.54
C ILE A 849 20.76 37.26 -32.27
N ALA A 850 20.62 37.19 -33.58
CA ALA A 850 20.12 38.32 -34.37
C ALA A 850 18.61 38.55 -34.08
N ASN A 851 18.12 39.76 -34.36
CA ASN A 851 16.69 40.09 -34.33
C ASN A 851 15.96 39.80 -33.00
N LEU A 852 16.68 39.76 -31.87
CA LEU A 852 16.09 39.57 -30.54
C LEU A 852 15.31 40.82 -30.09
N GLU A 853 14.02 40.66 -29.81
CA GLU A 853 13.15 41.76 -29.35
C GLU A 853 13.59 42.29 -27.98
N SER A 854 13.87 43.59 -27.89
CA SER A 854 14.56 44.20 -26.74
C SER A 854 13.78 44.22 -25.41
N GLN A 855 12.49 43.86 -25.42
CA GLN A 855 11.60 43.89 -24.25
C GLN A 855 11.21 42.50 -23.72
N LYS A 856 11.41 41.42 -24.50
CA LYS A 856 10.99 40.06 -24.12
C LYS A 856 12.14 39.32 -23.42
N LYS A 857 11.91 38.79 -22.21
CA LYS A 857 12.88 37.91 -21.51
C LYS A 857 13.16 36.66 -22.35
N LEU A 858 14.42 36.24 -22.37
CA LEU A 858 14.88 35.03 -23.05
C LEU A 858 15.75 34.22 -22.09
N THR A 859 15.46 32.94 -21.96
CA THR A 859 16.27 31.98 -21.19
C THR A 859 16.96 31.03 -22.17
N ILE A 860 18.27 30.86 -22.04
CA ILE A 860 19.05 29.85 -22.77
C ILE A 860 19.33 28.70 -21.80
N LEU A 861 18.79 27.52 -22.12
CA LEU A 861 18.93 26.28 -21.37
C LEU A 861 19.84 25.33 -22.15
N ILE A 862 21.03 25.06 -21.65
CA ILE A 862 21.96 24.11 -22.24
C ILE A 862 21.84 22.76 -21.51
N THR A 863 21.61 21.68 -22.27
CA THR A 863 21.67 20.31 -21.76
C THR A 863 22.76 19.51 -22.46
N ASP A 864 23.19 18.41 -21.84
CA ASP A 864 23.89 17.32 -22.54
C ASP A 864 22.91 16.45 -23.36
N GLU A 865 23.40 15.34 -23.90
CA GLU A 865 22.61 14.36 -24.67
C GLU A 865 21.64 13.52 -23.82
N ALA A 866 21.85 13.43 -22.50
CA ALA A 866 20.93 12.78 -21.56
C ALA A 866 19.82 13.73 -21.07
N GLY A 867 19.88 15.01 -21.44
CA GLY A 867 18.94 16.05 -21.00
C GLY A 867 19.30 16.71 -19.67
N ILE A 868 20.47 16.41 -19.10
CA ILE A 868 20.95 17.03 -17.86
C ILE A 868 21.29 18.49 -18.14
N ILE A 869 20.78 19.40 -17.30
CA ILE A 869 20.97 20.84 -17.47
C ILE A 869 22.40 21.22 -17.06
N MET A 870 23.23 21.55 -18.04
CA MET A 870 24.60 22.05 -17.86
C MET A 870 24.62 23.52 -17.47
N LYS A 871 23.69 24.31 -18.04
CA LYS A 871 23.61 25.74 -17.78
C LYS A 871 22.21 26.29 -18.06
N THR A 872 21.78 27.24 -17.25
CA THR A 872 20.67 28.15 -17.57
C THR A 872 21.22 29.58 -17.57
N VAL A 873 20.85 30.38 -18.57
CA VAL A 873 21.23 31.77 -18.72
C VAL A 873 19.99 32.60 -19.03
N ASP A 874 19.57 33.43 -18.08
CA ASP A 874 18.56 34.45 -18.34
C ASP A 874 19.22 35.69 -18.98
N MET A 875 18.91 35.91 -20.25
CA MET A 875 19.38 37.06 -21.01
C MET A 875 18.67 38.33 -20.51
N LYS A 876 19.45 39.35 -20.18
CA LYS A 876 18.90 40.68 -19.87
C LYS A 876 18.22 41.24 -21.14
N PRO A 877 17.01 41.84 -21.03
CA PRO A 877 16.35 42.47 -22.17
C PRO A 877 17.27 43.45 -22.90
N GLY A 878 17.33 43.35 -24.23
CA GLY A 878 18.21 44.16 -25.09
C GLY A 878 19.65 43.63 -25.25
N ILE A 879 20.09 42.64 -24.47
CA ILE A 879 21.37 41.95 -24.70
C ILE A 879 21.14 40.79 -25.68
N ASN A 880 21.93 40.72 -26.76
CA ASN A 880 21.76 39.79 -27.86
C ASN A 880 22.91 38.78 -28.03
N SER A 881 23.86 38.76 -27.09
CA SER A 881 24.96 37.79 -27.06
C SER A 881 25.38 37.44 -25.64
N VAL A 882 25.89 36.23 -25.46
CA VAL A 882 26.47 35.75 -24.20
C VAL A 882 27.67 34.85 -24.47
N GLU A 883 28.71 35.00 -23.66
CA GLU A 883 29.84 34.08 -23.61
C GLU A 883 29.65 33.11 -22.44
N MET A 884 29.96 31.84 -22.66
CA MET A 884 29.90 30.78 -21.65
C MET A 884 31.18 29.97 -21.64
N ASP A 885 31.69 29.73 -20.45
CA ASP A 885 32.77 28.77 -20.18
C ASP A 885 32.21 27.34 -20.24
N VAL A 886 32.83 26.51 -21.06
CA VAL A 886 32.54 25.08 -21.28
C VAL A 886 33.76 24.21 -21.00
N SER A 887 34.86 24.77 -20.50
CA SER A 887 36.14 24.07 -20.28
C SER A 887 36.04 22.93 -19.26
N ALA A 888 35.09 23.02 -18.33
CA ALA A 888 34.80 21.99 -17.34
C ALA A 888 33.77 20.93 -17.81
N TRP A 889 33.28 21.00 -19.05
CA TRP A 889 32.23 20.11 -19.55
C TRP A 889 32.87 18.89 -20.23
N GLY A 890 32.31 17.70 -20.00
CA GLY A 890 32.82 16.47 -20.62
C GLY A 890 32.71 16.52 -22.16
N LYS A 891 33.65 15.90 -22.88
CA LYS A 891 33.62 15.85 -24.34
C LYS A 891 32.32 15.18 -24.81
N GLY A 892 31.55 15.84 -25.66
CA GLY A 892 30.23 15.31 -26.06
C GLY A 892 29.36 16.29 -26.85
N LEU A 893 28.14 15.84 -27.13
CA LEU A 893 27.10 16.62 -27.80
C LEU A 893 26.22 17.36 -26.79
N TYR A 894 26.02 18.65 -27.01
CA TYR A 894 25.20 19.52 -26.16
C TYR A 894 24.09 20.19 -26.97
N ILE A 895 22.97 20.46 -26.31
CA ILE A 895 21.76 21.06 -26.89
C ILE A 895 21.47 22.38 -26.18
N ALA A 896 21.58 23.49 -26.91
CA ALA A 896 21.19 24.82 -26.47
C ALA A 896 19.72 25.10 -26.85
N SER A 897 18.80 25.05 -25.88
CA SER A 897 17.41 25.47 -26.02
C SER A 897 17.23 26.95 -25.68
N PHE A 898 16.60 27.72 -26.57
CA PHE A 898 16.32 29.14 -26.47
C PHE A 898 14.83 29.33 -26.22
N ILE A 899 14.48 29.84 -25.03
CA ILE A 899 13.11 29.85 -24.50
C ILE A 899 12.66 31.30 -24.26
N GLN A 900 11.68 31.77 -25.01
CA GLN A 900 11.11 33.12 -24.87
C GLN A 900 9.58 33.00 -24.83
N GLY A 901 9.00 33.12 -23.64
CA GLY A 901 7.58 32.80 -23.42
C GLY A 901 7.31 31.32 -23.71
N SER A 902 6.37 31.04 -24.62
CA SER A 902 6.05 29.70 -25.12
C SER A 902 6.96 29.21 -26.26
N ARG A 903 7.76 30.10 -26.85
CA ARG A 903 8.61 29.80 -28.02
C ARG A 903 9.91 29.11 -27.58
N ARG A 904 10.20 27.93 -28.15
CA ARG A 904 11.44 27.17 -27.93
C ARG A 904 12.12 26.79 -29.25
N ILE A 905 13.39 27.14 -29.40
CA ILE A 905 14.26 26.76 -30.54
C ILE A 905 15.50 26.06 -29.98
N SER A 906 16.04 25.03 -30.64
CA SER A 906 17.18 24.25 -30.12
C SER A 906 18.32 24.11 -31.13
N LYS A 907 19.54 24.52 -30.76
CA LYS A 907 20.78 24.31 -31.53
C LYS A 907 21.66 23.25 -30.87
N LYS A 908 22.40 22.48 -31.67
CA LYS A 908 23.43 21.53 -31.19
C LYS A 908 24.84 22.12 -31.31
N PHE A 909 25.70 21.83 -30.34
CA PHE A 909 27.14 22.08 -30.42
C PHE A 909 27.94 20.99 -29.70
N ILE A 910 29.24 20.92 -29.97
CA ILE A 910 30.13 19.87 -29.47
C ILE A 910 31.20 20.51 -28.57
N THR A 911 31.50 19.89 -27.43
CA THR A 911 32.74 20.19 -26.67
C THR A 911 33.79 19.10 -26.90
N GLN A 912 35.07 19.48 -26.91
CA GLN A 912 36.19 18.62 -27.31
C GLN A 912 37.42 18.76 -26.43
#